data_AF-A0ABD0M0E0-F1
#
_entry.id   AF-A0ABD0M0E0-F1
#
_cell.length_a   1.000
_cell.length_b   1.000
_cell.length_c   1.000
_cell.angle_alpha   90.00
_cell.angle_beta   90.00
_cell.angle_gamma   90.00
#
_symmetry.space_group_name_H-M   'P 1'
#
loop_
_entity.id
_entity.type
_entity.pdbx_description
1 polymer ?
#
loop_
_entity_poly.entity_id
_entity_poly.type
_entity_poly.pdbx_seq_one_letter_code
_entity_poly.pdbx_strand_id
1 'polypeptide(L)'
;MSSLAGVLRAATCLLRKPTGRAALQLATHHRATASLGWTGYVRVHYSTLPYSSESQRTFETIRSTGHRQNKQKKASLVIFDKDGTLICFHTMWSPWAQKLISNIVRATGLDIGQQLSDTLGFCAKSKRVFPGLLAESTTPIIQRELTKTLVAQGIEESTATQLIKENWVEGDVGDPNSVKSVADLKTLFEILKANDVKVAICTADNRRGTLNTLRNLDLTKYVDMVVCGDDPNTQPKPSPHNAWKICGKLGVDPADAVMVGDTKADVGMGHAAKLGWTVGVLSGVADTEELLPEAEYIISSVKDLLPLILPYEDWRDHYAYSRDERILKTSSEKSPVEAEAGEHRIENVQLVIFDLHGTVMCLHTKYANWLARLTDRVEKITGLKLAEKIYTAFGACQESKTIKDGLLATTTHSSLKSELVRILRENGLHYEEAILAANQAWRESEGTLVDTEPVLLDPEIMQIMRKLKAAGVKIAINTSAEREIAVQDLHQLGLLSYTDMIVCGDDDPHAPPGKTGYTARLICEELHVDPQKTVVVGDTMADISMGLEASVGLTVGVLTGSGSYKELVQADHIIPSASKLLDLMTSENGTSSTACDGTSASTSSGILSETKSGFSVQAKPHQPDSRRTYSTMPNIQIDPNIATYDYVVVGAGSAGCVLANRLSADTDNKVLLLEAGPEDNTWKIHMPAALMYNLCDEQYNWYYHSEPEPHMDSRVMYCPRGRVWGGSSSLNAMVYIRGHPYDYDRWEKEGAKGWSYAECLPYFKKSQSHELGPDEYRGGDGPLHVTRGRSNHPLHQAFIKAGVQAGYAFTEDMNGYQQEGFGWMDMTIYEGKRWNSSTGYLRPVLYRSNLSVLSNAMTTKILFDKKRAIGVEYYIGAQRHEVRANKDVILSGGAINSPQLLMLSGIGNAHDLVDWDIDVVEDRKGVGRNLQDHLEVYLQQKCMKMNTLYYAQWKYPHNMIRIGLQWFLTKTGEGATAHLESGGFIRSKSGLEHPDVQFHFLPSTVYDHGRVVGPCHAYQVHVGTMRPTSRGHVTLRSLNPTIPPRIVFNYLATEEDRVDMRQCIKLGREIFAQDAFDEYRGEELQPGSNCTTDEQIDAFIRKMADSAYHPSCTCKMGSPDDPMAVVDSQTRVIGVEGLRVVDASIMPSIVSGNLNGPTIMVAEKAADIILGNKPLPADDVPVWRPTSTATQR
;
A
#
# COMPACT_ATOMS: atom_id res chain seq x y z
N MET A 1 -45.51 27.55 39.99
CA MET A 1 -45.70 28.92 39.44
C MET A 1 -44.50 29.77 39.83
N SER A 2 -44.18 30.78 39.02
CA SER A 2 -43.41 32.01 39.37
C SER A 2 -42.08 31.88 40.15
N SER A 3 -40.95 31.77 39.42
CA SER A 3 -39.82 32.74 39.53
C SER A 3 -38.66 32.43 38.57
N LEU A 4 -38.78 32.81 37.29
CA LEU A 4 -37.61 33.09 36.41
C LEU A 4 -38.07 33.83 35.14
N ALA A 5 -38.46 35.09 35.34
CA ALA A 5 -38.69 36.05 34.27
C ALA A 5 -37.63 37.17 34.40
N GLY A 6 -36.87 37.40 33.33
CA GLY A 6 -35.56 38.06 33.37
C GLY A 6 -34.46 36.99 33.22
N VAL A 7 -33.70 36.94 32.13
CA VAL A 7 -33.27 38.06 31.27
C VAL A 7 -33.72 37.86 29.82
N LEU A 8 -34.73 38.63 29.39
CA LEU A 8 -35.15 38.73 27.99
C LEU A 8 -35.68 40.14 27.70
N ARG A 9 -34.79 41.15 27.78
CA ARG A 9 -35.02 42.55 27.34
C ARG A 9 -33.71 43.36 27.28
N ALA A 10 -33.08 43.36 26.12
CA ALA A 10 -32.11 44.38 25.70
C ALA A 10 -32.11 44.43 24.15
N ALA A 11 -33.23 44.88 23.59
CA ALA A 11 -33.39 45.04 22.14
C ALA A 11 -33.47 46.53 21.76
N THR A 12 -32.93 46.86 20.58
CA THR A 12 -33.20 48.07 19.76
C THR A 12 -32.94 49.45 20.39
N CYS A 13 -32.05 50.25 19.79
CA CYS A 13 -32.45 51.19 18.71
C CYS A 13 -31.26 51.91 18.03
N LEU A 14 -31.41 52.17 16.71
CA LEU A 14 -30.74 53.11 15.77
C LEU A 14 -30.41 52.37 14.45
N LEU A 15 -31.34 52.21 13.49
CA LEU A 15 -31.84 53.20 12.51
C LEU A 15 -30.70 53.73 11.60
N ARG A 16 -30.73 53.65 10.25
CA ARG A 16 -31.85 53.68 9.27
C ARG A 16 -31.58 52.88 7.97
N LYS A 17 -32.65 52.66 7.19
CA LYS A 17 -32.76 52.30 5.75
C LYS A 17 -33.52 53.45 5.02
N PRO A 18 -33.76 53.48 3.68
CA PRO A 18 -33.11 52.82 2.53
C PRO A 18 -32.89 53.77 1.30
N THR A 19 -32.58 53.17 0.13
CA THR A 19 -32.92 53.54 -1.29
C THR A 19 -31.75 53.87 -2.25
N GLY A 20 -31.87 53.42 -3.51
CA GLY A 20 -31.00 53.82 -4.63
C GLY A 20 -30.66 52.69 -5.62
N ARG A 21 -31.00 52.84 -6.90
CA ARG A 21 -30.66 51.93 -8.03
C ARG A 21 -29.43 52.44 -8.82
N ALA A 22 -28.94 51.59 -9.73
CA ALA A 22 -27.92 51.76 -10.79
C ALA A 22 -26.50 51.31 -10.36
N ALA A 23 -25.79 50.36 -11.00
CA ALA A 23 -25.61 49.92 -12.39
C ALA A 23 -24.29 50.45 -13.02
N LEU A 24 -23.60 49.51 -13.70
CA LEU A 24 -22.45 49.65 -14.62
C LEU A 24 -21.01 49.86 -14.07
N GLN A 25 -20.15 48.96 -14.56
CA GLN A 25 -18.83 49.17 -15.19
C GLN A 25 -17.53 49.46 -14.38
N LEU A 26 -16.64 48.45 -14.47
CA LEU A 26 -15.25 48.49 -15.02
C LEU A 26 -14.12 49.28 -14.34
N ALA A 27 -12.92 48.73 -14.61
CA ALA A 27 -11.60 49.37 -14.63
C ALA A 27 -10.85 49.60 -13.29
N THR A 28 -10.09 48.58 -12.90
CA THR A 28 -8.63 48.63 -12.72
C THR A 28 -7.95 50.01 -12.60
N HIS A 29 -7.05 50.17 -11.62
CA HIS A 29 -5.63 50.43 -11.91
C HIS A 29 -4.68 50.13 -10.74
N HIS A 30 -3.48 49.65 -11.09
CA HIS A 30 -2.38 49.32 -10.20
C HIS A 30 -1.66 50.56 -9.64
N ARG A 31 -0.88 50.35 -8.56
CA ARG A 31 0.56 50.69 -8.59
C ARG A 31 1.39 49.61 -7.92
N ALA A 32 2.46 49.21 -8.60
CA ALA A 32 3.49 48.29 -8.15
C ALA A 32 4.87 48.93 -8.38
N THR A 33 5.86 48.51 -7.58
CA THR A 33 7.34 48.57 -7.75
C THR A 33 7.95 48.07 -6.42
N ALA A 34 9.17 47.52 -6.26
CA ALA A 34 10.21 46.88 -7.08
C ALA A 34 11.35 46.45 -6.09
N SER A 35 12.22 45.45 -6.28
CA SER A 35 12.38 44.32 -7.23
C SER A 35 13.55 43.41 -6.71
N LEU A 36 14.11 42.54 -7.57
CA LEU A 36 15.41 41.79 -7.45
C LEU A 36 15.44 40.45 -6.67
N GLY A 37 16.08 39.44 -7.28
CA GLY A 37 16.72 38.31 -6.56
C GLY A 37 16.28 36.89 -6.94
N TRP A 38 16.93 36.30 -7.95
CA TRP A 38 17.01 34.87 -8.25
C TRP A 38 17.53 34.06 -7.04
N THR A 39 17.34 32.74 -6.85
CA THR A 39 16.63 31.67 -7.59
C THR A 39 16.26 30.59 -6.57
N GLY A 40 14.99 30.14 -6.54
CA GLY A 40 14.55 29.08 -5.62
C GLY A 40 14.17 27.80 -6.36
N TYR A 41 14.79 26.67 -6.00
CA TYR A 41 14.37 25.34 -6.46
C TYR A 41 12.89 25.11 -6.13
N VAL A 42 12.05 25.06 -7.16
CA VAL A 42 10.66 24.60 -7.01
C VAL A 42 10.72 23.08 -6.86
N ARG A 43 10.60 22.60 -5.62
CA ARG A 43 10.31 21.18 -5.33
C ARG A 43 8.95 20.89 -5.95
N VAL A 44 8.94 20.25 -7.11
CA VAL A 44 7.70 19.87 -7.79
C VAL A 44 7.03 18.80 -6.94
N HIS A 45 5.93 19.14 -6.27
CA HIS A 45 5.05 18.13 -5.72
C HIS A 45 4.58 17.23 -6.86
N TYR A 46 4.83 15.93 -6.74
CA TYR A 46 4.12 14.94 -7.53
C TYR A 46 2.68 14.93 -7.04
N SER A 47 1.76 15.06 -7.99
CA SER A 47 0.33 14.95 -7.76
C SER A 47 0.02 13.59 -7.16
N THR A 48 -0.61 13.57 -5.99
CA THR A 48 -1.13 12.34 -5.36
C THR A 48 -2.36 11.86 -6.11
N LEU A 49 -2.11 11.28 -7.29
CA LEU A 49 -2.90 10.17 -7.81
C LEU A 49 -2.52 8.91 -7.00
N PRO A 50 -3.42 7.92 -6.87
CA PRO A 50 -3.07 6.67 -6.21
C PRO A 50 -1.98 5.95 -7.02
N TYR A 51 -0.86 5.66 -6.37
CA TYR A 51 0.21 4.86 -6.98
C TYR A 51 -0.31 3.44 -7.24
N SER A 52 -0.42 3.05 -8.50
CA SER A 52 -0.71 1.66 -8.87
C SER A 52 0.52 0.79 -8.60
N SER A 53 0.28 -0.45 -8.17
CA SER A 53 1.32 -1.45 -7.94
C SER A 53 1.94 -2.02 -9.23
N GLU A 54 1.83 -1.30 -10.35
CA GLU A 54 2.41 -1.68 -11.65
C GLU A 54 3.75 -1.00 -11.92
N SER A 55 4.05 0.14 -11.28
CA SER A 55 5.35 0.82 -11.46
C SER A 55 6.54 0.12 -10.78
N GLN A 56 6.32 -0.93 -9.97
CA GLN A 56 7.39 -1.85 -9.53
C GLN A 56 7.59 -3.05 -10.47
N ARG A 57 6.63 -3.40 -11.33
CA ARG A 57 6.82 -4.49 -12.31
C ARG A 57 7.85 -4.15 -13.39
N THR A 58 8.17 -2.88 -13.57
CA THR A 58 9.10 -2.40 -14.58
C THR A 58 10.57 -2.73 -14.27
N PHE A 59 10.92 -3.09 -13.03
CA PHE A 59 12.27 -3.55 -12.66
C PHE A 59 12.41 -5.08 -12.51
N GLU A 60 11.30 -5.84 -12.52
CA GLU A 60 11.36 -7.31 -12.40
C GLU A 60 11.66 -8.04 -13.71
N THR A 61 11.59 -7.37 -14.88
CA THR A 61 11.88 -7.92 -16.22
C THR A 61 13.36 -8.27 -16.45
N ILE A 62 14.17 -8.43 -15.40
CA ILE A 62 15.55 -8.92 -15.46
C ILE A 62 15.74 -10.27 -14.71
N ARG A 63 14.80 -10.70 -13.83
CA ARG A 63 15.06 -11.84 -12.92
C ARG A 63 14.40 -13.19 -13.23
N SER A 64 13.54 -13.34 -14.25
CA SER A 64 13.00 -14.68 -14.60
C SER A 64 12.58 -14.91 -16.06
N THR A 65 13.50 -14.74 -17.01
CA THR A 65 13.45 -15.56 -18.24
C THR A 65 14.63 -16.51 -18.29
N GLY A 66 14.35 -17.82 -18.14
CA GLY A 66 15.30 -18.91 -18.36
C GLY A 66 15.65 -19.11 -19.85
N HIS A 67 15.80 -18.03 -20.61
CA HIS A 67 16.25 -18.08 -22.00
C HIS A 67 17.77 -18.08 -22.04
N ARG A 68 18.33 -19.30 -22.02
CA ARG A 68 19.70 -19.70 -22.44
C ARG A 68 20.88 -18.82 -21.97
N GLN A 69 21.93 -19.49 -21.51
CA GLN A 69 23.29 -18.96 -21.60
C GLN A 69 23.70 -18.71 -23.07
N ASN A 70 23.27 -17.58 -23.63
CA ASN A 70 23.91 -16.91 -24.74
C ASN A 70 24.69 -15.75 -24.13
N LYS A 71 25.98 -15.67 -24.47
CA LYS A 71 26.87 -14.57 -24.01
C LYS A 71 26.17 -13.23 -24.26
N GLN A 72 26.00 -12.40 -23.23
CA GLN A 72 25.43 -11.05 -23.37
C GLN A 72 26.15 -10.32 -24.51
N LYS A 73 25.41 -9.99 -25.56
CA LYS A 73 25.93 -9.29 -26.73
C LYS A 73 26.00 -7.82 -26.36
N LYS A 74 27.22 -7.29 -26.27
CA LYS A 74 27.50 -5.89 -25.95
C LYS A 74 26.97 -4.96 -27.04
N ALA A 75 26.26 -3.90 -26.67
CA ALA A 75 25.82 -2.89 -27.63
C ALA A 75 27.02 -2.10 -28.19
N SER A 76 26.96 -1.74 -29.47
CA SER A 76 28.00 -0.94 -30.15
C SER A 76 27.61 0.54 -30.33
N LEU A 77 26.32 0.86 -30.16
CA LEU A 77 25.77 2.21 -30.29
C LEU A 77 24.56 2.39 -29.37
N VAL A 78 24.49 3.53 -28.69
CA VAL A 78 23.26 4.02 -28.04
C VAL A 78 22.81 5.32 -28.69
N ILE A 79 21.55 5.37 -29.09
CA ILE A 79 20.85 6.55 -29.61
C ILE A 79 19.91 7.05 -28.53
N PHE A 80 20.13 8.25 -28.01
CA PHE A 80 19.28 8.89 -27.01
C PHE A 80 18.38 9.95 -27.67
N ASP A 81 17.14 10.12 -27.18
CA ASP A 81 16.49 11.44 -27.23
C ASP A 81 17.16 12.43 -26.24
N LYS A 82 16.88 13.72 -26.38
CA LYS A 82 17.37 14.79 -25.49
C LYS A 82 16.43 15.04 -24.32
N ASP A 83 15.16 15.27 -24.60
CA ASP A 83 14.19 15.79 -23.64
C ASP A 83 13.54 14.63 -22.89
N GLY A 84 13.29 14.78 -21.59
CA GLY A 84 12.84 13.68 -20.71
C GLY A 84 13.85 12.54 -20.48
N THR A 85 14.78 12.35 -21.43
CA THR A 85 15.79 11.28 -21.46
C THR A 85 17.16 11.74 -20.95
N LEU A 86 17.60 12.96 -21.32
CA LEU A 86 18.83 13.57 -20.79
C LEU A 86 18.53 14.78 -19.90
N ILE A 87 17.54 15.59 -20.26
CA ILE A 87 17.16 16.79 -19.50
C ILE A 87 15.71 16.75 -19.03
N CYS A 88 15.45 17.36 -17.87
CA CYS A 88 14.11 17.44 -17.30
C CYS A 88 13.20 18.26 -18.23
N PHE A 89 12.28 17.57 -18.92
CA PHE A 89 11.40 18.14 -19.93
C PHE A 89 10.68 19.40 -19.39
N HIS A 90 10.11 19.29 -18.19
CA HIS A 90 9.30 20.35 -17.60
C HIS A 90 10.08 21.63 -17.28
N THR A 91 11.36 21.56 -16.88
CA THR A 91 12.14 22.76 -16.53
C THR A 91 12.53 23.59 -17.75
N MET A 92 12.76 22.93 -18.89
CA MET A 92 13.04 23.61 -20.16
C MET A 92 11.75 24.17 -20.80
N TRP A 93 10.73 23.32 -20.97
CA TRP A 93 9.61 23.64 -21.85
C TRP A 93 8.44 24.39 -21.19
N SER A 94 8.25 24.27 -19.87
CA SER A 94 7.13 24.96 -19.19
C SER A 94 7.26 26.49 -19.18
N PRO A 95 8.45 27.09 -18.90
CA PRO A 95 8.62 28.54 -19.02
C PRO A 95 8.44 29.04 -20.45
N TRP A 96 8.86 28.25 -21.44
CA TRP A 96 8.69 28.56 -22.86
C TRP A 96 7.21 28.55 -23.26
N ALA A 97 6.47 27.48 -22.94
CA ALA A 97 5.06 27.36 -23.27
C ALA A 97 4.24 28.51 -22.65
N GLN A 98 4.49 28.83 -21.36
CA GLN A 98 3.86 29.97 -20.70
C GLN A 98 4.14 31.30 -21.41
N LYS A 99 5.38 31.51 -21.87
CA LYS A 99 5.77 32.73 -22.59
C LYS A 99 5.13 32.81 -23.97
N LEU A 100 5.11 31.72 -24.74
CA LEU A 100 4.47 31.65 -26.05
C LEU A 100 2.95 31.90 -25.95
N ILE A 101 2.26 31.18 -25.06
CA ILE A 101 0.81 31.35 -24.83
C ILE A 101 0.52 32.79 -24.39
N SER A 102 1.29 33.35 -23.46
CA SER A 102 1.12 34.74 -22.98
C SER A 102 1.32 35.78 -24.10
N ASN A 103 2.24 35.53 -25.02
CA ASN A 103 2.47 36.40 -26.17
C ASN A 103 1.30 36.33 -27.16
N ILE A 104 0.84 35.12 -27.52
CA ILE A 104 -0.28 34.93 -28.47
C ILE A 104 -1.59 35.49 -27.88
N VAL A 105 -1.89 35.24 -26.60
CA VAL A 105 -3.07 35.82 -25.91
C VAL A 105 -3.00 37.35 -25.90
N ARG A 106 -1.82 37.94 -25.65
CA ARG A 106 -1.63 39.40 -25.68
C ARG A 106 -1.77 39.99 -27.09
N ALA A 107 -1.26 39.30 -28.11
CA ALA A 107 -1.28 39.76 -29.50
C ALA A 107 -2.68 39.63 -30.14
N THR A 108 -3.45 38.61 -29.76
CA THR A 108 -4.83 38.39 -30.24
C THR A 108 -5.88 39.14 -29.44
N GLY A 109 -5.64 39.39 -28.14
CA GLY A 109 -6.63 39.96 -27.23
C GLY A 109 -7.78 39.00 -26.87
N LEU A 110 -7.66 37.72 -27.23
CA LEU A 110 -8.67 36.69 -27.00
C LEU A 110 -8.35 35.86 -25.75
N ASP A 111 -9.39 35.46 -24.99
CA ASP A 111 -9.24 34.55 -23.85
C ASP A 111 -9.18 33.08 -24.31
N ILE A 112 -8.07 32.76 -24.98
CA ILE A 112 -7.81 31.46 -25.64
C ILE A 112 -6.64 30.71 -24.99
N GLY A 113 -6.22 31.14 -23.80
CA GLY A 113 -5.02 30.63 -23.13
C GLY A 113 -5.11 29.15 -22.76
N GLN A 114 -6.29 28.66 -22.39
CA GLN A 114 -6.50 27.24 -22.08
C GLN A 114 -6.44 26.39 -23.35
N GLN A 115 -7.11 26.81 -24.43
CA GLN A 115 -7.13 26.10 -25.71
C GLN A 115 -5.73 26.00 -26.33
N LEU A 116 -4.91 27.06 -26.23
CA LEU A 116 -3.51 27.02 -26.64
C LEU A 116 -2.65 26.12 -25.74
N SER A 117 -2.99 26.02 -24.45
CA SER A 117 -2.33 25.10 -23.52
C SER A 117 -2.67 23.65 -23.88
N ASP A 118 -3.95 23.35 -24.13
CA ASP A 118 -4.45 22.03 -24.48
C ASP A 118 -3.88 21.55 -25.82
N THR A 119 -3.85 22.40 -26.87
CA THR A 119 -3.23 22.10 -28.17
C THR A 119 -1.73 21.76 -28.04
N LEU A 120 -1.03 22.36 -27.08
CA LEU A 120 0.39 22.07 -26.82
C LEU A 120 0.61 20.81 -25.96
N GLY A 121 -0.41 20.27 -25.29
CA GLY A 121 -0.21 19.26 -24.25
C GLY A 121 0.41 19.86 -22.97
N PHE A 122 0.09 21.10 -22.64
CA PHE A 122 0.63 21.82 -21.49
C PHE A 122 -0.47 22.18 -20.48
N CYS A 123 -0.21 22.10 -19.17
CA CYS A 123 -1.13 22.64 -18.15
C CYS A 123 -0.54 23.88 -17.47
N ALA A 124 -1.16 25.03 -17.73
CA ALA A 124 -0.77 26.30 -17.13
C ALA A 124 -0.85 26.32 -15.59
N LYS A 125 -1.74 25.51 -14.98
CA LYS A 125 -1.93 25.43 -13.52
C LYS A 125 -0.82 24.63 -12.82
N SER A 126 -0.53 23.41 -13.29
CA SER A 126 0.50 22.54 -12.71
C SER A 126 1.92 22.85 -13.21
N LYS A 127 2.03 23.62 -14.31
CA LYS A 127 3.29 23.88 -15.03
C LYS A 127 3.99 22.58 -15.46
N ARG A 128 3.20 21.62 -15.95
CA ARG A 128 3.69 20.36 -16.52
C ARG A 128 3.32 20.27 -18.00
N VAL A 129 4.20 19.63 -18.75
CA VAL A 129 3.94 19.14 -20.12
C VAL A 129 3.53 17.67 -20.01
N PHE A 130 2.61 17.25 -20.86
CA PHE A 130 2.07 15.90 -20.97
C PHE A 130 2.41 15.32 -22.36
N PRO A 131 2.27 14.00 -22.57
CA PRO A 131 2.28 13.38 -23.89
C PRO A 131 1.39 14.14 -24.87
N GLY A 132 1.83 14.27 -26.13
CA GLY A 132 1.17 15.13 -27.13
C GLY A 132 2.11 16.11 -27.84
N LEU A 133 1.53 17.20 -28.36
CA LEU A 133 2.12 17.95 -29.47
C LEU A 133 3.49 18.57 -29.14
N LEU A 134 3.70 19.13 -27.94
CA LEU A 134 4.98 19.71 -27.54
C LEU A 134 6.06 18.66 -27.25
N ALA A 135 5.67 17.43 -26.90
CA ALA A 135 6.60 16.33 -26.62
C ALA A 135 7.04 15.60 -27.90
N GLU A 136 6.13 15.38 -28.84
CA GLU A 136 6.34 14.44 -29.95
C GLU A 136 6.52 15.10 -31.33
N SER A 137 6.12 16.36 -31.49
CA SER A 137 6.05 17.01 -32.81
C SER A 137 7.14 18.03 -33.07
N THR A 138 7.53 18.18 -34.35
CA THR A 138 8.50 19.19 -34.77
C THR A 138 7.89 20.60 -34.76
N THR A 139 8.73 21.63 -34.62
CA THR A 139 8.32 23.06 -34.64
C THR A 139 7.34 23.42 -35.77
N PRO A 140 7.52 23.00 -37.05
CA PRO A 140 6.56 23.30 -38.11
C PRO A 140 5.16 22.68 -37.91
N ILE A 141 5.09 21.50 -37.28
CA ILE A 141 3.81 20.85 -36.95
C ILE A 141 3.14 21.61 -35.81
N ILE A 142 3.87 21.96 -34.76
CA ILE A 142 3.37 22.76 -33.63
C ILE A 142 2.80 24.10 -34.12
N GLN A 143 3.56 24.82 -34.96
CA GLN A 143 3.09 26.07 -35.56
C GLN A 143 1.80 25.90 -36.37
N ARG A 144 1.67 24.79 -37.13
CA ARG A 144 0.47 24.52 -37.94
C ARG A 144 -0.77 24.25 -37.08
N GLU A 145 -0.67 23.44 -36.04
CA GLU A 145 -1.84 23.14 -35.18
C GLU A 145 -2.24 24.34 -34.30
N LEU A 146 -1.27 25.15 -33.86
CA LEU A 146 -1.56 26.45 -33.24
C LEU A 146 -2.26 27.41 -34.21
N THR A 147 -1.82 27.49 -35.47
CA THR A 147 -2.52 28.27 -36.51
C THR A 147 -3.96 27.79 -36.69
N LYS A 148 -4.21 26.47 -36.77
CA LYS A 148 -5.59 25.93 -36.81
C LYS A 148 -6.40 26.30 -35.58
N THR A 149 -5.78 26.28 -34.39
CA THR A 149 -6.42 26.68 -33.13
C THR A 149 -6.88 28.14 -33.19
N LEU A 150 -6.05 29.04 -33.72
CA LEU A 150 -6.42 30.45 -33.96
C LEU A 150 -7.52 30.61 -35.03
N VAL A 151 -7.46 29.83 -36.12
CA VAL A 151 -8.49 29.85 -37.18
C VAL A 151 -9.85 29.39 -36.64
N ALA A 152 -9.89 28.38 -35.78
CA ALA A 152 -11.10 27.93 -35.10
C ALA A 152 -11.72 29.00 -34.16
N GLN A 153 -10.95 30.02 -33.76
CA GLN A 153 -11.41 31.18 -32.99
C GLN A 153 -11.78 32.39 -33.88
N GLY A 154 -11.85 32.21 -35.20
CA GLY A 154 -12.31 33.22 -36.16
C GLY A 154 -11.22 34.14 -36.72
N ILE A 155 -9.93 33.83 -36.53
CA ILE A 155 -8.82 34.56 -37.14
C ILE A 155 -8.57 34.03 -38.56
N GLU A 156 -8.37 34.91 -39.54
CA GLU A 156 -8.04 34.49 -40.91
C GLU A 156 -6.70 33.72 -40.95
N GLU A 157 -6.60 32.63 -41.70
CA GLU A 157 -5.42 31.73 -41.72
C GLU A 157 -4.10 32.45 -42.05
N SER A 158 -4.15 33.44 -42.95
CA SER A 158 -3.02 34.31 -43.29
C SER A 158 -2.49 35.07 -42.06
N THR A 159 -3.42 35.67 -41.30
CA THR A 159 -3.17 36.48 -40.11
C THR A 159 -2.77 35.59 -38.93
N ALA A 160 -3.42 34.45 -38.75
CA ALA A 160 -3.07 33.45 -37.73
C ALA A 160 -1.64 32.94 -37.92
N THR A 161 -1.25 32.61 -39.16
CA THR A 161 0.11 32.17 -39.49
C THR A 161 1.16 33.26 -39.20
N GLN A 162 0.84 34.52 -39.50
CA GLN A 162 1.71 35.65 -39.19
C GLN A 162 1.84 35.88 -37.68
N LEU A 163 0.73 35.86 -36.93
CA LEU A 163 0.71 36.01 -35.47
C LEU A 163 1.53 34.93 -34.76
N ILE A 164 1.43 33.67 -35.18
CA ILE A 164 2.26 32.58 -34.64
C ILE A 164 3.74 32.84 -34.92
N LYS A 165 4.11 33.26 -36.13
CA LYS A 165 5.51 33.59 -36.48
C LYS A 165 6.08 34.77 -35.70
N GLU A 166 5.33 35.85 -35.57
CA GLU A 166 5.79 37.08 -34.89
C GLU A 166 5.94 36.89 -33.38
N ASN A 167 5.17 35.99 -32.77
CA ASN A 167 5.20 35.69 -31.34
C ASN A 167 6.04 34.44 -31.00
N TRP A 168 6.58 33.74 -32.00
CA TRP A 168 7.40 32.55 -31.80
C TRP A 168 8.72 32.92 -31.12
N VAL A 169 8.90 32.40 -29.90
CA VAL A 169 10.18 32.40 -29.21
C VAL A 169 10.84 31.05 -29.52
N GLU A 170 12.12 31.02 -29.87
CA GLU A 170 12.85 29.73 -29.92
C GLU A 170 13.04 29.19 -28.50
N GLY A 171 12.77 27.89 -28.27
CA GLY A 171 12.80 27.27 -26.94
C GLY A 171 14.20 27.14 -26.34
N ASP A 172 15.17 26.79 -27.18
CA ASP A 172 16.36 26.06 -26.71
C ASP A 172 17.62 26.92 -26.63
N VAL A 173 17.49 28.25 -26.79
CA VAL A 173 18.63 29.11 -27.13
C VAL A 173 19.51 29.51 -25.94
N GLY A 174 19.31 28.88 -24.78
CA GLY A 174 20.32 28.79 -23.71
C GLY A 174 20.23 29.82 -22.59
N ASP A 175 19.25 29.66 -21.69
CA ASP A 175 19.49 29.98 -20.28
C ASP A 175 20.13 28.75 -19.62
N PRO A 176 21.42 28.81 -19.19
CA PRO A 176 22.08 27.68 -18.53
C PRO A 176 21.32 27.20 -17.28
N ASN A 177 20.59 28.09 -16.60
CA ASN A 177 19.84 27.77 -15.38
C ASN A 177 18.54 26.97 -15.66
N SER A 178 18.11 26.89 -16.93
CA SER A 178 16.92 26.10 -17.34
C SER A 178 17.24 24.65 -17.68
N VAL A 179 18.52 24.33 -17.90
CA VAL A 179 18.99 23.00 -18.28
C VAL A 179 19.31 22.18 -17.02
N LYS A 180 18.34 21.39 -16.56
CA LYS A 180 18.55 20.42 -15.47
C LYS A 180 18.68 19.01 -16.03
N SER A 181 19.79 18.33 -15.75
CA SER A 181 19.99 16.91 -16.08
C SER A 181 19.01 16.01 -15.31
N VAL A 182 18.59 14.89 -15.91
CA VAL A 182 17.78 13.86 -15.22
C VAL A 182 18.61 12.88 -14.37
N ALA A 183 19.92 12.79 -14.64
CA ALA A 183 20.85 11.86 -13.98
C ALA A 183 22.30 12.37 -14.05
N ASP A 184 23.25 11.63 -13.47
CA ASP A 184 24.68 11.83 -13.78
C ASP A 184 25.03 11.23 -15.15
N LEU A 185 24.69 12.00 -16.18
CA LEU A 185 24.97 11.66 -17.58
C LEU A 185 26.45 11.66 -17.91
N LYS A 186 27.26 12.41 -17.16
CA LYS A 186 28.69 12.53 -17.44
C LYS A 186 29.39 11.22 -17.11
N THR A 187 29.17 10.70 -15.91
CA THR A 187 29.69 9.38 -15.51
C THR A 187 29.13 8.29 -16.41
N LEU A 188 27.83 8.32 -16.76
CA LEU A 188 27.23 7.36 -17.70
C LEU A 188 27.93 7.37 -19.06
N PHE A 189 28.11 8.55 -19.67
CA PHE A 189 28.73 8.66 -21.00
C PHE A 189 30.22 8.30 -20.95
N GLU A 190 30.93 8.62 -19.88
CA GLU A 190 32.32 8.20 -19.66
C GLU A 190 32.45 6.66 -19.59
N ILE A 191 31.53 5.97 -18.91
CA ILE A 191 31.49 4.50 -18.85
C ILE A 191 31.18 3.89 -20.23
N LEU A 192 30.24 4.48 -20.99
CA LEU A 192 29.91 4.03 -22.36
C LEU A 192 31.13 4.16 -23.30
N LYS A 193 31.83 5.31 -23.27
CA LYS A 193 33.03 5.52 -24.11
C LYS A 193 34.22 4.67 -23.66
N ALA A 194 34.40 4.44 -22.36
CA ALA A 194 35.40 3.49 -21.85
C ALA A 194 35.14 2.05 -22.31
N ASN A 195 33.88 1.73 -22.61
CA ASN A 195 33.43 0.45 -23.14
C ASN A 195 33.35 0.37 -24.67
N ASP A 196 33.93 1.32 -25.41
CA ASP A 196 33.89 1.39 -26.89
C ASP A 196 32.46 1.45 -27.49
N VAL A 197 31.48 1.92 -26.69
CA VAL A 197 30.10 2.14 -27.15
C VAL A 197 30.00 3.53 -27.77
N LYS A 198 29.48 3.64 -28.99
CA LYS A 198 29.21 4.94 -29.63
C LYS A 198 27.96 5.57 -29.05
N VAL A 199 27.92 6.90 -28.98
CA VAL A 199 26.79 7.67 -28.44
C VAL A 199 26.27 8.62 -29.53
N ALA A 200 24.98 8.54 -29.83
CA ALA A 200 24.31 9.45 -30.73
C ALA A 200 23.09 10.09 -30.06
N ILE A 201 22.77 11.32 -30.47
CA ILE A 201 21.56 12.03 -30.06
C ILE A 201 20.64 12.15 -31.28
N CYS A 202 19.36 11.80 -31.14
CA CYS A 202 18.35 12.03 -32.16
C CYS A 202 17.13 12.69 -31.51
N THR A 203 16.82 13.94 -31.89
CA THR A 203 15.74 14.74 -31.30
C THR A 203 14.91 15.47 -32.37
N ALA A 204 13.67 15.84 -32.03
CA ALA A 204 12.80 16.66 -32.87
C ALA A 204 13.20 18.16 -32.89
N ASP A 205 14.07 18.56 -31.98
CA ASP A 205 14.54 19.94 -31.79
C ASP A 205 15.44 20.46 -32.91
N ASN A 206 15.75 21.76 -32.84
CA ASN A 206 16.73 22.38 -33.72
C ASN A 206 18.18 22.09 -33.28
N ARG A 207 19.09 22.06 -34.24
CA ARG A 207 20.52 21.77 -34.01
C ARG A 207 21.22 22.80 -33.14
N ARG A 208 20.85 24.07 -33.22
CA ARG A 208 21.49 25.13 -32.42
C ARG A 208 21.26 24.91 -30.92
N GLY A 209 20.00 24.68 -30.54
CA GLY A 209 19.55 24.39 -29.19
C GLY A 209 20.13 23.11 -28.61
N THR A 210 20.06 22.02 -29.39
CA THR A 210 20.63 20.73 -29.04
C THR A 210 22.13 20.84 -28.73
N LEU A 211 22.91 21.51 -29.60
CA LEU A 211 24.35 21.70 -29.38
C LEU A 211 24.67 22.66 -28.22
N ASN A 212 23.78 23.60 -27.88
CA ASN A 212 23.95 24.45 -26.69
C ASN A 212 23.69 23.63 -25.41
N THR A 213 22.64 22.80 -25.39
CA THR A 213 22.30 21.91 -24.27
C THR A 213 23.44 20.93 -23.97
N LEU A 214 23.98 20.27 -25.00
CA LEU A 214 25.12 19.35 -24.87
C LEU A 214 26.43 20.05 -24.44
N ARG A 215 26.55 21.37 -24.63
CA ARG A 215 27.67 22.17 -24.10
C ARG A 215 27.47 22.53 -22.63
N ASN A 216 26.25 22.91 -22.24
CA ASN A 216 25.91 23.22 -20.84
C ASN A 216 26.07 22.00 -19.91
N LEU A 217 25.89 20.78 -20.43
CA LEU A 217 26.04 19.52 -19.69
C LEU A 217 27.45 18.90 -19.74
N ASP A 218 28.45 19.54 -20.38
CA ASP A 218 29.79 18.95 -20.64
C ASP A 218 29.79 17.61 -21.42
N LEU A 219 28.71 17.31 -22.17
CA LEU A 219 28.55 16.03 -22.88
C LEU A 219 29.06 16.05 -24.33
N THR A 220 29.29 17.23 -24.92
CA THR A 220 29.62 17.40 -26.35
C THR A 220 30.81 16.54 -26.81
N LYS A 221 31.81 16.32 -25.94
CA LYS A 221 33.01 15.51 -26.20
C LYS A 221 32.76 13.99 -26.28
N TYR A 222 31.63 13.51 -25.79
CA TYR A 222 31.30 12.07 -25.74
C TYR A 222 30.32 11.65 -26.83
N VAL A 223 29.68 12.59 -27.53
CA VAL A 223 28.67 12.33 -28.57
C VAL A 223 29.32 12.23 -29.95
N ASP A 224 29.23 11.07 -30.58
CA ASP A 224 29.78 10.78 -31.91
C ASP A 224 28.92 11.33 -33.05
N MET A 225 27.60 11.44 -32.86
CA MET A 225 26.68 11.99 -33.87
C MET A 225 25.44 12.65 -33.26
N VAL A 226 24.99 13.76 -33.84
CA VAL A 226 23.73 14.43 -33.48
C VAL A 226 22.85 14.54 -34.72
N VAL A 227 21.57 14.20 -34.60
CA VAL A 227 20.52 14.37 -35.63
C VAL A 227 19.35 15.15 -35.04
N CYS A 228 18.94 16.20 -35.73
CA CYS A 228 17.95 17.17 -35.27
C CYS A 228 16.79 17.29 -36.26
N GLY A 229 15.63 17.77 -35.83
CA GLY A 229 14.44 17.93 -36.67
C GLY A 229 14.57 19.00 -37.76
N ASP A 230 15.57 19.89 -37.67
CA ASP A 230 15.92 20.90 -38.68
C ASP A 230 17.02 20.45 -39.67
N ASP A 231 17.60 19.25 -39.49
CA ASP A 231 18.64 18.74 -40.40
C ASP A 231 18.07 18.35 -41.77
N PRO A 232 18.80 18.60 -42.87
CA PRO A 232 18.41 18.13 -44.20
C PRO A 232 18.34 16.60 -44.26
N ASN A 233 17.34 16.12 -45.00
CA ASN A 233 17.06 14.69 -45.20
C ASN A 233 16.91 13.92 -43.86
N THR A 234 16.14 14.47 -42.93
CA THR A 234 15.57 13.77 -41.77
C THR A 234 14.08 13.52 -41.98
N GLN A 235 13.50 12.67 -41.15
CA GLN A 235 12.05 12.50 -41.02
C GLN A 235 11.66 12.61 -39.54
N PRO A 236 10.45 13.07 -39.21
CA PRO A 236 9.98 13.05 -37.82
C PRO A 236 9.84 11.61 -37.31
N LYS A 237 10.06 11.44 -36.01
CA LYS A 237 9.75 10.21 -35.28
C LYS A 237 8.24 9.89 -35.39
N PRO A 238 7.83 8.62 -35.42
CA PRO A 238 8.60 7.38 -35.28
C PRO A 238 9.20 6.84 -36.59
N SER A 239 9.48 7.67 -37.61
CA SER A 239 10.07 7.17 -38.86
C SER A 239 11.48 6.58 -38.62
N PRO A 240 11.76 5.34 -39.07
CA PRO A 240 13.04 4.65 -38.83
C PRO A 240 14.23 5.27 -39.58
N HIS A 241 13.96 6.19 -40.51
CA HIS A 241 14.94 6.82 -41.39
C HIS A 241 16.12 7.46 -40.63
N ASN A 242 15.86 8.11 -39.50
CA ASN A 242 16.93 8.76 -38.72
C ASN A 242 17.83 7.75 -38.02
N ALA A 243 17.27 6.65 -37.47
CA ALA A 243 18.05 5.57 -36.86
C ALA A 243 18.96 4.90 -37.90
N TRP A 244 18.43 4.54 -39.08
CA TRP A 244 19.26 4.00 -40.18
C TRP A 244 20.35 4.97 -40.65
N LYS A 245 20.05 6.28 -40.70
CA LYS A 245 21.02 7.34 -41.02
C LYS A 245 22.16 7.43 -40.00
N ILE A 246 21.88 7.19 -38.71
CA ILE A 246 22.88 7.16 -37.63
C ILE A 246 23.72 5.87 -37.73
N CYS A 247 23.07 4.69 -37.71
CA CYS A 247 23.73 3.39 -37.83
C CYS A 247 24.66 3.33 -39.06
N GLY A 248 24.17 3.74 -40.22
CA GLY A 248 24.93 3.74 -41.48
C GLY A 248 26.10 4.74 -41.50
N LYS A 249 26.00 5.90 -40.85
CA LYS A 249 27.12 6.85 -40.73
C LYS A 249 28.16 6.44 -39.71
N LEU A 250 27.75 5.82 -38.60
CA LEU A 250 28.64 5.36 -37.55
C LEU A 250 29.24 3.98 -37.83
N GLY A 251 28.79 3.29 -38.87
CA GLY A 251 29.27 1.96 -39.26
C GLY A 251 28.90 0.89 -38.25
N VAL A 252 27.66 0.93 -37.74
CA VAL A 252 27.13 -0.01 -36.74
C VAL A 252 25.90 -0.71 -37.32
N ASP A 253 25.81 -2.02 -37.14
CA ASP A 253 24.62 -2.80 -37.52
C ASP A 253 23.43 -2.36 -36.65
N PRO A 254 22.23 -2.10 -37.20
CA PRO A 254 21.02 -1.86 -36.43
C PRO A 254 20.82 -2.85 -35.26
N ALA A 255 21.12 -4.14 -35.47
CA ALA A 255 21.00 -5.19 -34.45
C ALA A 255 22.06 -5.12 -33.32
N ASP A 256 22.99 -4.16 -33.38
CA ASP A 256 23.97 -3.82 -32.34
C ASP A 256 23.73 -2.44 -31.71
N ALA A 257 22.63 -1.77 -32.08
CA ALA A 257 22.26 -0.44 -31.61
C ALA A 257 21.06 -0.47 -30.66
N VAL A 258 21.02 0.51 -29.75
CA VAL A 258 19.98 0.70 -28.73
C VAL A 258 19.30 2.04 -28.97
N MET A 259 17.97 2.12 -28.95
CA MET A 259 17.24 3.40 -28.82
C MET A 259 16.81 3.60 -27.36
N VAL A 260 17.03 4.80 -26.82
CA VAL A 260 16.61 5.21 -25.48
C VAL A 260 15.79 6.50 -25.58
N GLY A 261 14.56 6.51 -25.06
CA GLY A 261 13.66 7.67 -25.13
C GLY A 261 12.52 7.61 -24.13
N ASP A 262 11.85 8.75 -23.89
CA ASP A 262 10.76 8.88 -22.92
C ASP A 262 9.38 9.04 -23.58
N THR A 263 9.30 9.12 -24.93
CA THR A 263 8.03 9.16 -25.66
C THR A 263 7.84 7.94 -26.54
N LYS A 264 6.57 7.62 -26.84
CA LYS A 264 6.21 6.56 -27.81
C LYS A 264 6.85 6.79 -29.19
N ALA A 265 7.03 8.04 -29.61
CA ALA A 265 7.67 8.37 -30.87
C ALA A 265 9.15 7.92 -30.91
N ASP A 266 9.85 7.99 -29.77
CA ASP A 266 11.25 7.58 -29.65
C ASP A 266 11.43 6.08 -29.74
N VAL A 267 10.74 5.34 -28.87
CA VAL A 267 10.83 3.87 -28.84
C VAL A 267 10.27 3.27 -30.12
N GLY A 268 9.20 3.85 -30.68
CA GLY A 268 8.64 3.47 -31.98
C GLY A 268 9.60 3.69 -33.15
N MET A 269 10.47 4.72 -33.11
CA MET A 269 11.54 4.88 -34.11
C MET A 269 12.55 3.72 -34.05
N GLY A 270 12.95 3.33 -32.84
CA GLY A 270 13.85 2.18 -32.63
C GLY A 270 13.23 0.87 -33.09
N HIS A 271 11.95 0.66 -32.76
CA HIS A 271 11.18 -0.54 -33.10
C HIS A 271 11.00 -0.66 -34.62
N ALA A 272 10.51 0.40 -35.27
CA ALA A 272 10.37 0.45 -36.73
C ALA A 272 11.71 0.29 -37.48
N ALA A 273 12.82 0.73 -36.87
CA ALA A 273 14.15 0.60 -37.45
C ALA A 273 14.75 -0.80 -37.26
N LYS A 274 14.13 -1.65 -36.43
CA LYS A 274 14.62 -2.97 -36.01
C LYS A 274 15.99 -2.89 -35.36
N LEU A 275 16.15 -1.97 -34.41
CA LEU A 275 17.35 -1.91 -33.59
C LEU A 275 17.42 -3.13 -32.65
N GLY A 276 18.61 -3.43 -32.13
CA GLY A 276 18.83 -4.58 -31.23
C GLY A 276 18.15 -4.46 -29.87
N TRP A 277 17.83 -3.23 -29.45
CA TRP A 277 17.09 -2.93 -28.21
C TRP A 277 16.27 -1.64 -28.35
N THR A 278 15.05 -1.61 -27.80
CA THR A 278 14.30 -0.37 -27.52
C THR A 278 14.05 -0.20 -26.02
N VAL A 279 14.45 0.94 -25.46
CA VAL A 279 14.41 1.21 -24.01
C VAL A 279 13.62 2.48 -23.74
N GLY A 280 12.48 2.34 -23.05
CA GLY A 280 11.71 3.45 -22.51
C GLY A 280 12.29 3.98 -21.20
N VAL A 281 12.26 5.29 -20.95
CA VAL A 281 12.65 5.88 -19.66
C VAL A 281 11.51 6.66 -19.00
N LEU A 282 11.25 6.39 -17.73
CA LEU A 282 10.16 7.05 -16.96
C LEU A 282 10.57 8.40 -16.35
N SER A 283 11.73 8.96 -16.72
CA SER A 283 12.21 10.27 -16.28
C SER A 283 11.60 11.46 -17.04
N GLY A 284 10.84 11.16 -18.11
CA GLY A 284 10.26 12.15 -19.02
C GLY A 284 8.76 12.31 -18.91
N VAL A 285 8.05 12.37 -20.05
CA VAL A 285 6.61 12.72 -20.09
C VAL A 285 5.65 11.55 -20.19
N ALA A 286 6.03 10.42 -20.80
CA ALA A 286 5.15 9.26 -20.97
C ALA A 286 5.21 8.29 -19.79
N ASP A 287 4.17 7.46 -19.66
CA ASP A 287 4.09 6.43 -18.63
C ASP A 287 4.41 5.00 -19.15
N THR A 288 4.25 4.00 -18.28
CA THR A 288 4.54 2.61 -18.62
C THR A 288 3.56 2.03 -19.65
N GLU A 289 2.27 2.40 -19.60
CA GLU A 289 1.26 1.91 -20.56
C GLU A 289 1.50 2.48 -21.97
N GLU A 290 1.97 3.72 -22.06
CA GLU A 290 2.25 4.39 -23.33
C GLU A 290 3.53 3.88 -24.03
N LEU A 291 4.55 3.49 -23.26
CA LEU A 291 5.84 3.01 -23.77
C LEU A 291 5.87 1.51 -24.08
N LEU A 292 5.20 0.66 -23.28
CA LEU A 292 5.18 -0.80 -23.43
C LEU A 292 4.84 -1.34 -24.84
N PRO A 293 3.98 -0.69 -25.67
CA PRO A 293 3.67 -1.20 -27.00
C PRO A 293 4.83 -1.20 -28.01
N GLU A 294 5.88 -0.39 -27.77
CA GLU A 294 7.01 -0.20 -28.70
C GLU A 294 8.39 -0.37 -28.01
N ALA A 295 8.44 -0.32 -26.68
CA ALA A 295 9.64 -0.53 -25.86
C ALA A 295 9.78 -2.00 -25.43
N GLU A 296 10.93 -2.62 -25.72
CA GLU A 296 11.25 -3.97 -25.23
C GLU A 296 11.62 -3.98 -23.74
N TYR A 297 12.23 -2.89 -23.26
CA TYR A 297 12.60 -2.67 -21.87
C TYR A 297 12.15 -1.28 -21.43
N ILE A 298 11.80 -1.11 -20.17
CA ILE A 298 11.52 0.20 -19.58
C ILE A 298 12.32 0.30 -18.27
N ILE A 299 12.92 1.46 -18.02
CA ILE A 299 13.71 1.74 -16.82
C ILE A 299 13.27 3.06 -16.17
N SER A 300 13.37 3.17 -14.84
CA SER A 300 12.93 4.38 -14.13
C SER A 300 13.77 5.61 -14.46
N SER A 301 15.06 5.42 -14.79
CA SER A 301 15.96 6.51 -15.18
C SER A 301 17.06 5.99 -16.11
N VAL A 302 17.56 6.87 -16.98
CA VAL A 302 18.67 6.59 -17.91
C VAL A 302 19.96 6.10 -17.21
N LYS A 303 20.13 6.36 -15.91
CA LYS A 303 21.26 5.85 -15.10
C LYS A 303 21.27 4.32 -14.97
N ASP A 304 20.13 3.68 -15.18
CA ASP A 304 19.94 2.22 -15.01
C ASP A 304 20.15 1.43 -16.31
N LEU A 305 20.66 2.08 -17.36
CA LEU A 305 20.85 1.51 -18.69
C LEU A 305 21.94 0.44 -18.77
N LEU A 306 23.05 0.59 -18.03
CA LEU A 306 24.27 -0.22 -18.21
C LEU A 306 24.03 -1.75 -18.12
N PRO A 307 23.23 -2.29 -17.17
CA PRO A 307 22.99 -3.73 -17.05
C PRO A 307 22.25 -4.37 -18.23
N LEU A 308 21.53 -3.57 -19.04
CA LEU A 308 20.83 -4.06 -20.23
C LEU A 308 21.78 -4.22 -21.43
N ILE A 309 22.80 -3.36 -21.54
CA ILE A 309 23.58 -3.16 -22.77
C ILE A 309 25.06 -3.53 -22.65
N LEU A 310 25.56 -3.75 -21.43
CA LEU A 310 26.92 -4.20 -21.13
C LEU A 310 26.94 -5.57 -20.43
N PRO A 311 27.98 -6.41 -20.64
CA PRO A 311 28.25 -7.60 -19.85
C PRO A 311 28.44 -7.28 -18.35
N TYR A 312 28.07 -8.21 -17.46
CA TYR A 312 28.19 -8.05 -15.99
C TYR A 312 29.55 -7.51 -15.50
N GLU A 313 30.66 -8.04 -16.00
CA GLU A 313 32.03 -7.62 -15.61
C GLU A 313 32.34 -6.17 -16.02
N ASP A 314 31.69 -5.65 -17.06
CA ASP A 314 31.91 -4.31 -17.61
C ASP A 314 31.12 -3.21 -16.86
N TRP A 315 30.15 -3.58 -16.00
CA TRP A 315 29.30 -2.62 -15.27
C TRP A 315 29.20 -2.81 -13.75
N ARG A 316 29.43 -4.01 -13.19
CA ARG A 316 29.16 -4.27 -11.75
C ARG A 316 29.87 -3.32 -10.80
N ASP A 317 31.09 -2.91 -11.14
CA ASP A 317 31.96 -2.07 -10.31
C ASP A 317 31.69 -0.56 -10.52
N HIS A 318 30.71 -0.21 -11.37
CA HIS A 318 30.26 1.16 -11.64
C HIS A 318 29.02 1.57 -10.85
N TYR A 319 28.47 0.71 -9.99
CA TYR A 319 27.41 1.08 -9.05
C TYR A 319 27.87 1.03 -7.58
N ALA A 320 27.32 1.93 -6.78
CA ALA A 320 27.16 1.77 -5.34
C ALA A 320 25.66 1.67 -5.04
N TYR A 321 25.29 0.89 -4.03
CA TYR A 321 23.91 0.51 -3.76
C TYR A 321 23.30 1.35 -2.62
N SER A 322 22.09 1.83 -2.87
CA SER A 322 21.09 2.28 -1.89
C SER A 322 19.90 1.33 -1.93
N ARG A 323 19.06 1.36 -0.89
CA ARG A 323 17.83 0.58 -0.78
C ARG A 323 16.92 0.70 -2.01
N ASP A 324 16.79 1.90 -2.58
CA ASP A 324 15.86 2.18 -3.70
C ASP A 324 16.54 2.84 -4.92
N GLU A 325 17.85 3.12 -4.86
CA GLU A 325 18.57 3.79 -5.95
C GLU A 325 19.96 3.22 -6.24
N ARG A 326 20.30 3.15 -7.53
CA ARG A 326 21.68 2.95 -8.00
C ARG A 326 22.41 4.28 -8.13
N ILE A 327 23.63 4.34 -7.60
CA ILE A 327 24.55 5.48 -7.71
C ILE A 327 25.69 5.10 -8.65
N LEU A 328 25.90 5.86 -9.73
CA LEU A 328 27.01 5.64 -10.67
C LEU A 328 28.34 6.12 -10.07
N LYS A 329 29.44 5.39 -10.33
CA LYS A 329 30.82 5.77 -9.96
C LYS A 329 31.82 5.50 -11.09
N THR A 330 32.85 6.34 -11.16
CA THR A 330 33.89 6.30 -12.21
C THR A 330 35.01 5.29 -11.92
N SER A 331 35.74 4.88 -12.94
CA SER A 331 36.94 4.02 -12.81
C SER A 331 38.04 4.63 -11.94
N SER A 332 38.05 5.96 -11.78
CA SER A 332 38.97 6.73 -10.92
C SER A 332 38.61 6.70 -9.43
N GLU A 333 37.40 6.28 -9.07
CA GLU A 333 36.92 6.16 -7.69
C GLU A 333 37.03 4.73 -7.15
N LYS A 334 37.78 3.86 -7.85
CA LYS A 334 38.11 2.51 -7.36
C LYS A 334 38.92 2.61 -6.06
N SER A 335 38.59 1.76 -5.09
CA SER A 335 39.41 1.55 -3.88
C SER A 335 40.88 1.37 -4.28
N PRO A 336 41.83 2.18 -3.76
CA PRO A 336 43.22 2.23 -4.22
C PRO A 336 44.07 1.06 -3.67
N VAL A 337 43.51 -0.13 -3.62
CA VAL A 337 44.13 -1.33 -3.06
C VAL A 337 44.86 -2.08 -4.17
N GLU A 338 46.12 -1.71 -4.40
CA GLU A 338 47.09 -2.71 -4.85
C GLU A 338 47.23 -3.77 -3.76
N ALA A 339 47.37 -5.04 -4.15
CA ALA A 339 47.37 -6.16 -3.21
C ALA A 339 48.71 -6.26 -2.45
N GLU A 340 48.93 -5.40 -1.47
CA GLU A 340 49.95 -5.62 -0.45
C GLU A 340 49.55 -6.83 0.41
N ALA A 341 50.22 -7.96 0.19
CA ALA A 341 50.07 -9.17 0.98
C ALA A 341 50.68 -8.99 2.39
N GLY A 342 49.91 -8.39 3.31
CA GLY A 342 50.37 -8.01 4.65
C GLY A 342 49.61 -8.70 5.80
N GLU A 343 50.17 -9.80 6.30
CA GLU A 343 50.19 -10.34 7.69
C GLU A 343 48.96 -10.33 8.64
N HIS A 344 47.80 -9.77 8.30
CA HIS A 344 46.61 -9.80 9.15
C HIS A 344 45.50 -10.67 8.55
N ARG A 345 45.37 -11.90 9.05
CA ARG A 345 44.17 -12.72 8.79
C ARG A 345 43.01 -12.22 9.65
N ILE A 346 42.03 -11.60 9.00
CA ILE A 346 40.69 -11.42 9.57
C ILE A 346 39.92 -12.70 9.25
N GLU A 347 39.74 -13.57 10.23
CA GLU A 347 38.96 -14.81 10.06
C GLU A 347 37.49 -14.57 10.45
N ASN A 348 36.56 -15.21 9.73
CA ASN A 348 35.10 -15.17 9.92
C ASN A 348 34.32 -13.85 9.74
N VAL A 349 34.93 -12.70 9.44
CA VAL A 349 34.19 -11.47 9.08
C VAL A 349 34.11 -11.26 7.56
N GLN A 350 32.92 -10.90 7.06
CA GLN A 350 32.65 -10.62 5.64
C GLN A 350 32.07 -9.21 5.39
N LEU A 351 31.47 -8.59 6.41
CA LEU A 351 30.89 -7.25 6.33
C LEU A 351 31.10 -6.49 7.65
N VAL A 352 31.40 -5.20 7.56
CA VAL A 352 31.31 -4.26 8.69
C VAL A 352 30.31 -3.16 8.36
N ILE A 353 29.32 -2.98 9.23
CA ILE A 353 28.35 -1.88 9.17
C ILE A 353 28.77 -0.84 10.21
N PHE A 354 29.14 0.35 9.75
CA PHE A 354 29.43 1.49 10.63
C PHE A 354 28.25 2.44 10.69
N ASP A 355 28.01 3.02 11.86
CA ASP A 355 27.27 4.28 11.92
C ASP A 355 28.12 5.47 11.46
N LEU A 356 27.50 6.41 10.75
CA LEU A 356 28.20 7.62 10.31
C LEU A 356 28.44 8.61 11.47
N HIS A 357 27.49 8.73 12.40
CA HIS A 357 27.33 9.91 13.24
C HIS A 357 27.64 9.64 14.72
N GLY A 358 28.85 9.97 15.17
CA GLY A 358 29.32 9.62 16.52
C GLY A 358 30.21 8.37 16.54
N THR A 359 30.30 7.66 15.41
CA THR A 359 31.23 6.54 15.22
C THR A 359 32.28 6.85 14.15
N VAL A 360 31.87 7.28 12.95
CA VAL A 360 32.83 7.71 11.90
C VAL A 360 33.16 9.21 11.98
N MET A 361 32.14 10.05 12.10
CA MET A 361 32.24 11.51 12.07
C MET A 361 31.92 12.14 13.43
N CYS A 362 32.64 13.22 13.77
CA CYS A 362 32.40 14.02 14.96
C CYS A 362 31.09 14.83 14.87
N LEU A 363 30.06 14.37 15.58
CA LEU A 363 28.77 15.05 15.71
C LEU A 363 28.89 16.50 16.21
N HIS A 364 29.79 16.75 17.15
CA HIS A 364 29.89 18.04 17.85
C HIS A 364 30.30 19.18 16.91
N THR A 365 31.22 18.95 15.98
CA THR A 365 31.66 19.98 15.02
C THR A 365 30.59 20.23 13.97
N LYS A 366 29.96 19.17 13.44
CA LYS A 366 28.96 19.23 12.37
C LYS A 366 27.68 19.97 12.77
N TYR A 367 27.06 19.63 13.90
CA TYR A 367 25.72 20.14 14.26
C TYR A 367 25.71 21.36 15.19
N ALA A 368 26.77 21.65 15.95
CA ALA A 368 26.71 22.72 16.97
C ALA A 368 26.52 24.13 16.37
N ASN A 369 27.15 24.43 15.24
CA ASN A 369 26.99 25.72 14.56
C ASN A 369 25.63 25.84 13.87
N TRP A 370 25.13 24.74 13.30
CA TRP A 370 23.79 24.67 12.72
C TRP A 370 22.71 24.85 13.78
N LEU A 371 22.81 24.19 14.94
CA LEU A 371 21.84 24.30 16.03
C LEU A 371 21.80 25.72 16.62
N ALA A 372 22.95 26.37 16.75
CA ALA A 372 23.02 27.77 17.17
C ALA A 372 22.29 28.70 16.17
N ARG A 373 22.50 28.49 14.86
CA ARG A 373 21.82 29.25 13.81
C ARG A 373 20.32 28.96 13.75
N LEU A 374 19.91 27.69 13.86
CA LEU A 374 18.49 27.29 13.92
C LEU A 374 17.80 27.99 15.10
N THR A 375 18.40 27.91 16.29
CA THR A 375 17.87 28.53 17.51
C THR A 375 17.72 30.04 17.35
N ASP A 376 18.76 30.74 16.89
CA ASP A 376 18.71 32.19 16.62
C ASP A 376 17.60 32.57 15.63
N ARG A 377 17.38 31.76 14.58
CA ARG A 377 16.28 31.98 13.62
C ARG A 377 14.91 31.73 14.24
N VAL A 378 14.74 30.67 15.04
CA VAL A 378 13.48 30.38 15.75
C VAL A 378 13.12 31.54 16.69
N GLU A 379 14.07 32.02 17.50
CA GLU A 379 13.82 33.13 18.43
C GLU A 379 13.52 34.45 17.67
N LYS A 380 14.20 34.71 16.55
CA LYS A 380 13.95 35.91 15.71
C LYS A 380 12.62 35.88 14.96
N ILE A 381 12.16 34.71 14.50
CA ILE A 381 10.88 34.57 13.78
C ILE A 381 9.69 34.64 14.74
N THR A 382 9.83 34.03 15.93
CA THR A 382 8.71 33.89 16.88
C THR A 382 8.68 34.95 17.98
N GLY A 383 9.79 35.64 18.23
CA GLY A 383 9.95 36.56 19.37
C GLY A 383 10.04 35.86 20.72
N LEU A 384 10.03 34.53 20.77
CA LEU A 384 10.11 33.73 21.98
C LEU A 384 11.57 33.41 22.35
N LYS A 385 11.86 33.35 23.65
CA LYS A 385 13.14 32.84 24.17
C LYS A 385 13.00 31.35 24.44
N LEU A 386 13.61 30.53 23.59
CA LEU A 386 13.45 29.08 23.53
C LEU A 386 14.77 28.30 23.50
N ALA A 387 15.93 28.97 23.46
CA ALA A 387 17.23 28.33 23.35
C ALA A 387 17.42 27.16 24.31
N GLU A 388 17.23 27.36 25.61
CA GLU A 388 17.38 26.30 26.62
C GLU A 388 16.50 25.07 26.33
N LYS A 389 15.25 25.28 25.88
CA LYS A 389 14.30 24.20 25.56
C LYS A 389 14.71 23.45 24.29
N ILE A 390 15.14 24.16 23.26
CA ILE A 390 15.58 23.58 21.98
C ILE A 390 16.86 22.77 22.20
N TYR A 391 17.87 23.34 22.86
CA TYR A 391 19.12 22.65 23.17
C TYR A 391 18.89 21.39 24.03
N THR A 392 18.05 21.48 25.06
CA THR A 392 17.69 20.33 25.91
C THR A 392 16.99 19.22 25.13
N ALA A 393 15.95 19.55 24.35
CA ALA A 393 15.22 18.55 23.56
C ALA A 393 16.11 17.88 22.49
N PHE A 394 17.04 18.64 21.90
CA PHE A 394 17.93 18.14 20.85
C PHE A 394 19.16 17.39 21.40
N GLY A 395 19.36 17.33 22.73
CA GLY A 395 20.49 16.62 23.36
C GLY A 395 21.81 17.40 23.38
N ALA A 396 21.79 18.72 23.23
CA ALA A 396 22.99 19.54 23.11
C ALA A 396 23.21 20.47 24.33
N CYS A 397 24.46 20.61 24.76
CA CYS A 397 24.84 21.60 25.76
C CYS A 397 25.19 22.94 25.09
N GLN A 398 24.51 24.03 25.48
CA GLN A 398 24.71 25.35 24.90
C GLN A 398 26.11 25.93 25.20
N GLU A 399 26.64 25.67 26.40
CA GLU A 399 27.93 26.23 26.87
C GLU A 399 29.14 25.49 26.30
N SER A 400 29.15 24.16 26.38
CA SER A 400 30.27 23.33 25.91
C SER A 400 30.19 22.96 24.43
N LYS A 401 29.08 23.25 23.74
CA LYS A 401 28.75 22.80 22.38
C LYS A 401 28.81 21.27 22.16
N THR A 402 28.90 20.49 23.23
CA THR A 402 28.91 19.03 23.15
C THR A 402 27.49 18.50 22.99
N ILE A 403 27.36 17.48 22.15
CA ILE A 403 26.12 16.72 21.95
C ILE A 403 26.23 15.46 22.79
N LYS A 404 25.18 15.15 23.55
CA LYS A 404 25.05 13.94 24.36
C LYS A 404 23.87 13.14 23.83
N ASP A 405 23.64 11.96 24.42
CA ASP A 405 22.45 11.15 24.11
C ASP A 405 21.16 12.00 24.14
N GLY A 406 20.35 11.86 23.08
CA GLY A 406 19.26 12.77 22.73
C GLY A 406 18.93 12.76 21.24
N LEU A 407 17.95 13.57 20.82
CA LEU A 407 17.33 13.45 19.49
C LEU A 407 18.31 13.65 18.31
N LEU A 408 19.36 14.47 18.46
CA LEU A 408 20.35 14.68 17.39
C LEU A 408 21.24 13.46 17.12
N ALA A 409 21.45 12.59 18.10
CA ALA A 409 22.26 11.37 17.94
C ALA A 409 21.42 10.16 17.47
N THR A 410 20.09 10.21 17.65
CA THR A 410 19.23 9.01 17.59
C THR A 410 18.07 9.09 16.60
N THR A 411 17.74 10.27 16.06
CA THR A 411 16.54 10.46 15.22
C THR A 411 16.80 11.15 13.88
N THR A 412 15.78 11.20 13.04
CA THR A 412 15.80 11.82 11.70
C THR A 412 15.50 13.33 11.74
N HIS A 413 15.89 14.05 10.70
CA HIS A 413 15.57 15.47 10.54
C HIS A 413 14.06 15.77 10.56
N SER A 414 13.20 14.87 10.06
CA SER A 414 11.74 15.01 10.13
C SER A 414 11.20 14.91 11.56
N SER A 415 11.82 14.07 12.39
CA SER A 415 11.52 13.95 13.82
C SER A 415 11.92 15.22 14.58
N LEU A 416 13.12 15.75 14.33
CA LEU A 416 13.60 17.01 14.89
C LEU A 416 12.73 18.22 14.49
N LYS A 417 12.28 18.29 13.22
CA LYS A 417 11.31 19.30 12.76
C LYS A 417 9.97 19.20 13.52
N SER A 418 9.49 17.97 13.74
CA SER A 418 8.24 17.72 14.46
C SER A 418 8.33 18.10 15.95
N GLU A 419 9.46 17.81 16.58
CA GLU A 419 9.73 18.22 17.97
C GLU A 419 9.84 19.75 18.08
N LEU A 420 10.49 20.43 17.14
CA LEU A 420 10.53 21.88 17.10
C LEU A 420 9.12 22.49 16.99
N VAL A 421 8.24 21.91 16.17
CA VAL A 421 6.81 22.31 16.12
C VAL A 421 6.10 22.07 17.46
N ARG A 422 6.39 20.96 18.17
CA ARG A 422 5.84 20.70 19.52
C ARG A 422 6.27 21.79 20.51
N ILE A 423 7.56 22.10 20.57
CA ILE A 423 8.12 23.15 21.44
C ILE A 423 7.44 24.50 21.14
N LEU A 424 7.28 24.87 19.86
CA LEU A 424 6.62 26.13 19.48
C LEU A 424 5.17 26.21 19.95
N ARG A 425 4.40 25.12 19.83
CA ARG A 425 2.99 25.07 20.28
C ARG A 425 2.87 25.17 21.80
N GLU A 426 3.74 24.49 22.53
CA GLU A 426 3.76 24.52 24.00
C GLU A 426 4.15 25.90 24.57
N ASN A 427 4.73 26.77 23.73
CA ASN A 427 5.05 28.15 24.09
C ASN A 427 4.12 29.18 23.40
N GLY A 428 2.97 28.74 22.89
CA GLY A 428 1.83 29.62 22.58
C GLY A 428 1.52 29.87 21.10
N LEU A 429 2.25 29.27 20.15
CA LEU A 429 1.92 29.38 18.71
C LEU A 429 0.77 28.43 18.32
N HIS A 430 -0.11 28.88 17.42
CA HIS A 430 -1.06 27.97 16.78
C HIS A 430 -0.34 26.97 15.86
N TYR A 431 -0.97 25.82 15.57
CA TYR A 431 -0.34 24.71 14.83
C TYR A 431 0.21 25.14 13.46
N GLU A 432 -0.54 25.96 12.72
CA GLU A 432 -0.17 26.48 11.41
C GLU A 432 1.02 27.45 11.49
N GLU A 433 1.02 28.35 12.49
CA GLU A 433 2.10 29.30 12.76
C GLU A 433 3.39 28.59 13.19
N ALA A 434 3.27 27.58 14.06
CA ALA A 434 4.38 26.76 14.52
C ALA A 434 5.05 25.99 13.36
N ILE A 435 4.26 25.43 12.44
CA ILE A 435 4.77 24.77 11.23
C ILE A 435 5.49 25.77 10.32
N LEU A 436 4.90 26.95 10.08
CA LEU A 436 5.51 27.98 9.24
C LEU A 436 6.83 28.48 9.83
N ALA A 437 6.86 28.79 11.13
CA ALA A 437 8.05 29.26 11.83
C ALA A 437 9.15 28.19 11.89
N ALA A 438 8.83 26.93 12.20
CA ALA A 438 9.79 25.83 12.21
C ALA A 438 10.38 25.59 10.81
N ASN A 439 9.54 25.52 9.77
CA ASN A 439 10.00 25.29 8.39
C ASN A 439 10.84 26.46 7.85
N GLN A 440 10.51 27.70 8.21
CA GLN A 440 11.30 28.87 7.83
C GLN A 440 12.65 28.88 8.54
N ALA A 441 12.66 28.72 9.87
CA ALA A 441 13.90 28.70 10.65
C ALA A 441 14.85 27.59 10.21
N TRP A 442 14.31 26.41 9.89
CA TRP A 442 15.08 25.28 9.37
C TRP A 442 15.71 25.60 8.02
N ARG A 443 14.93 26.06 7.04
CA ARG A 443 15.44 26.42 5.70
C ARG A 443 16.52 27.50 5.76
N GLU A 444 16.38 28.45 6.67
CA GLU A 444 17.33 29.55 6.86
C GLU A 444 18.61 29.14 7.63
N SER A 445 18.64 27.95 8.25
CA SER A 445 19.81 27.38 8.92
C SER A 445 20.49 26.25 8.15
N GLU A 446 19.74 25.51 7.31
CA GLU A 446 20.14 24.32 6.55
C GLU A 446 21.50 24.43 5.85
N GLY A 447 21.77 25.55 5.17
CA GLY A 447 23.06 25.82 4.52
C GLY A 447 24.27 25.70 5.45
N THR A 448 24.15 26.07 6.74
CA THR A 448 25.26 25.89 7.70
C THR A 448 25.60 24.42 7.96
N LEU A 449 24.65 23.50 7.81
CA LEU A 449 24.93 22.06 7.95
C LEU A 449 25.69 21.52 6.71
N VAL A 450 25.36 22.02 5.52
CA VAL A 450 26.02 21.69 4.25
C VAL A 450 27.42 22.32 4.15
N ASP A 451 27.57 23.57 4.56
CA ASP A 451 28.82 24.34 4.50
C ASP A 451 29.86 23.92 5.58
N THR A 452 29.44 23.17 6.61
CA THR A 452 30.34 22.74 7.69
C THR A 452 31.11 21.49 7.28
N GLU A 453 32.42 21.64 7.12
CA GLU A 453 33.36 20.55 6.80
C GLU A 453 33.31 19.43 7.87
N PRO A 454 33.14 18.16 7.45
CA PRO A 454 33.09 17.01 8.35
C PRO A 454 34.47 16.70 8.93
N VAL A 455 34.51 16.21 10.17
CA VAL A 455 35.75 15.86 10.86
C VAL A 455 35.66 14.41 11.32
N LEU A 456 36.68 13.59 11.00
CA LEU A 456 36.79 12.22 11.51
C LEU A 456 36.84 12.23 13.04
N LEU A 457 36.10 11.31 13.66
CA LEU A 457 36.12 11.16 15.11
C LEU A 457 37.42 10.49 15.61
N ASP A 458 37.93 9.56 14.82
CA ASP A 458 39.22 8.88 15.02
C ASP A 458 40.04 9.00 13.71
N PRO A 459 41.26 9.58 13.72
CA PRO A 459 42.08 9.74 12.53
C PRO A 459 42.42 8.43 11.80
N GLU A 460 42.39 7.29 12.49
CA GLU A 460 42.77 5.99 11.92
C GLU A 460 41.66 5.34 11.09
N ILE A 461 40.43 5.86 11.09
CA ILE A 461 39.27 5.23 10.39
C ILE A 461 39.55 4.97 8.91
N MET A 462 40.20 5.90 8.21
CA MET A 462 40.57 5.69 6.80
C MET A 462 41.58 4.53 6.62
N GLN A 463 42.47 4.32 7.60
CA GLN A 463 43.39 3.18 7.60
C GLN A 463 42.67 1.86 7.95
N ILE A 464 41.68 1.90 8.84
CA ILE A 464 40.84 0.74 9.17
C ILE A 464 40.04 0.29 7.94
N MET A 465 39.30 1.20 7.30
CA MET A 465 38.53 0.88 6.09
C MET A 465 39.43 0.35 4.97
N ARG A 466 40.63 0.92 4.78
CA ARG A 466 41.61 0.41 3.83
C ARG A 466 42.07 -1.02 4.16
N LYS A 467 42.37 -1.33 5.43
CA LYS A 467 42.76 -2.69 5.87
C LYS A 467 41.61 -3.69 5.71
N LEU A 468 40.37 -3.31 6.04
CA LEU A 468 39.18 -4.14 5.83
C LEU A 468 38.99 -4.48 4.34
N LYS A 469 39.08 -3.49 3.45
CA LYS A 469 38.98 -3.71 2.00
C LYS A 469 40.13 -4.56 1.45
N ALA A 470 41.35 -4.39 1.97
CA ALA A 470 42.49 -5.25 1.62
C ALA A 470 42.32 -6.71 2.05
N ALA A 471 41.61 -6.96 3.16
CA ALA A 471 41.22 -8.29 3.60
C ALA A 471 39.97 -8.86 2.87
N GLY A 472 39.39 -8.13 1.91
CA GLY A 472 38.20 -8.53 1.16
C GLY A 472 36.88 -8.36 1.91
N VAL A 473 36.87 -7.65 3.03
CA VAL A 473 35.68 -7.37 3.86
C VAL A 473 34.88 -6.23 3.23
N LYS A 474 33.55 -6.38 3.14
CA LYS A 474 32.64 -5.32 2.65
C LYS A 474 32.38 -4.27 3.74
N ILE A 475 32.08 -3.04 3.33
CA ILE A 475 31.82 -1.92 4.24
C ILE A 475 30.48 -1.27 3.89
N ALA A 476 29.59 -1.17 4.86
CA ALA A 476 28.36 -0.41 4.73
C ALA A 476 28.30 0.74 5.74
N ILE A 477 27.66 1.84 5.35
CA ILE A 477 27.35 2.97 6.23
C ILE A 477 25.84 3.00 6.47
N ASN A 478 25.46 3.06 7.75
CA ASN A 478 24.09 3.35 8.17
C ASN A 478 24.05 4.73 8.85
N THR A 479 22.99 5.51 8.66
CA THR A 479 22.87 6.86 9.24
C THR A 479 21.42 7.35 9.27
N SER A 480 21.06 8.18 10.26
CA SER A 480 19.73 8.83 10.34
C SER A 480 19.65 10.17 9.58
N ALA A 481 20.75 10.62 8.97
CA ALA A 481 20.81 11.84 8.18
C ALA A 481 20.24 11.67 6.77
N GLU A 482 19.90 12.80 6.13
CA GLU A 482 19.43 12.86 4.74
C GLU A 482 20.58 12.49 3.76
N ARG A 483 20.24 11.76 2.69
CA ARG A 483 21.17 11.11 1.76
C ARG A 483 22.13 12.07 1.07
N GLU A 484 21.67 13.25 0.68
CA GLU A 484 22.49 14.29 0.06
C GLU A 484 23.66 14.70 0.98
N ILE A 485 23.37 14.89 2.28
CA ILE A 485 24.36 15.28 3.30
C ILE A 485 25.31 14.11 3.58
N ALA A 486 24.77 12.90 3.77
CA ALA A 486 25.59 11.72 4.08
C ALA A 486 26.59 11.36 2.97
N VAL A 487 26.16 11.43 1.70
CA VAL A 487 27.05 11.18 0.54
C VAL A 487 28.08 12.30 0.40
N GLN A 488 27.69 13.57 0.57
CA GLN A 488 28.63 14.69 0.55
C GLN A 488 29.69 14.57 1.66
N ASP A 489 29.29 14.22 2.88
CA ASP A 489 30.22 14.06 4.00
C ASP A 489 31.19 12.90 3.76
N LEU A 490 30.71 11.73 3.31
CA LEU A 490 31.57 10.60 2.94
C LEU A 490 32.53 10.92 1.78
N HIS A 491 32.12 11.75 0.82
CA HIS A 491 32.98 12.24 -0.25
C HIS A 491 34.05 13.21 0.27
N GLN A 492 33.68 14.19 1.11
CA GLN A 492 34.62 15.15 1.71
C GLN A 492 35.63 14.47 2.64
N LEU A 493 35.21 13.43 3.39
CA LEU A 493 36.11 12.59 4.20
C LEU A 493 36.96 11.60 3.38
N GLY A 494 36.73 11.47 2.07
CA GLY A 494 37.42 10.50 1.21
C GLY A 494 37.11 9.03 1.53
N LEU A 495 35.96 8.75 2.17
CA LEU A 495 35.53 7.40 2.58
C LEU A 495 34.56 6.74 1.60
N LEU A 496 33.93 7.52 0.72
CA LEU A 496 32.98 7.01 -0.28
C LEU A 496 33.58 5.90 -1.18
N SER A 497 34.87 6.00 -1.52
CA SER A 497 35.61 5.02 -2.34
C SER A 497 35.89 3.67 -1.67
N TYR A 498 35.70 3.58 -0.34
CA TYR A 498 35.80 2.35 0.43
C TYR A 498 34.43 1.74 0.77
N THR A 499 33.34 2.47 0.53
CA THR A 499 31.97 2.10 0.93
C THR A 499 31.25 1.32 -0.17
N ASP A 500 30.67 0.17 0.16
CA ASP A 500 29.93 -0.69 -0.78
C ASP A 500 28.42 -0.38 -0.80
N MET A 501 27.84 0.03 0.34
CA MET A 501 26.42 0.36 0.50
C MET A 501 26.21 1.51 1.50
N ILE A 502 25.22 2.37 1.26
CA ILE A 502 24.85 3.46 2.17
C ILE A 502 23.33 3.44 2.40
N VAL A 503 22.91 3.37 3.66
CA VAL A 503 21.51 3.51 4.09
C VAL A 503 21.35 4.79 4.92
N CYS A 504 20.36 5.60 4.57
CA CYS A 504 20.11 6.96 5.07
C CYS A 504 18.72 7.09 5.72
N GLY A 505 18.52 8.12 6.54
CA GLY A 505 17.29 8.34 7.30
C GLY A 505 16.10 8.84 6.48
N ASP A 506 16.31 9.15 5.20
CA ASP A 506 15.32 9.56 4.21
C ASP A 506 15.00 8.46 3.17
N ASP A 507 15.65 7.30 3.24
CA ASP A 507 15.41 6.18 2.33
C ASP A 507 14.03 5.51 2.51
N ASP A 508 13.34 5.74 3.64
CA ASP A 508 12.01 5.16 3.86
C ASP A 508 11.14 6.03 4.79
N PRO A 509 10.10 6.70 4.27
CA PRO A 509 9.14 7.47 5.07
C PRO A 509 8.10 6.60 5.80
N HIS A 510 8.12 5.28 5.60
CA HIS A 510 7.21 4.29 6.20
C HIS A 510 7.91 3.32 7.17
N ALA A 511 9.24 3.28 7.20
CA ALA A 511 9.99 2.58 8.23
C ALA A 511 9.69 3.16 9.63
N PRO A 512 9.71 2.33 10.69
CA PRO A 512 9.76 2.85 12.06
C PRO A 512 11.01 3.73 12.23
N PRO A 513 10.90 4.94 12.79
CA PRO A 513 12.00 5.90 12.82
C PRO A 513 13.12 5.41 13.74
N GLY A 514 14.24 4.95 13.16
CA GLY A 514 15.44 4.56 13.90
C GLY A 514 16.29 3.51 13.20
N LYS A 515 17.43 3.20 13.83
CA LYS A 515 18.33 2.12 13.42
C LYS A 515 17.72 0.80 13.92
N THR A 516 17.31 -0.12 13.03
CA THR A 516 16.57 -1.35 13.38
C THR A 516 17.18 -2.60 12.78
N GLY A 517 16.90 -3.78 13.34
CA GLY A 517 17.40 -5.05 12.81
C GLY A 517 16.95 -5.39 11.40
N TYR A 518 15.86 -4.78 10.91
CA TYR A 518 15.48 -4.87 9.50
C TYR A 518 16.56 -4.23 8.61
N THR A 519 17.08 -3.06 8.97
CA THR A 519 18.10 -2.34 8.19
C THR A 519 19.40 -3.14 8.08
N ALA A 520 19.89 -3.72 9.18
CA ALA A 520 21.11 -4.54 9.13
C ALA A 520 20.91 -5.85 8.33
N ARG A 521 19.73 -6.49 8.39
CA ARG A 521 19.42 -7.65 7.54
C ARG A 521 19.35 -7.28 6.05
N LEU A 522 18.68 -6.18 5.70
CA LEU A 522 18.63 -5.66 4.34
C LEU A 522 20.03 -5.40 3.76
N ILE A 523 20.92 -4.78 4.55
CA ILE A 523 22.31 -4.56 4.14
C ILE A 523 23.04 -5.89 3.91
N CYS A 524 22.81 -6.90 4.76
CA CYS A 524 23.36 -8.25 4.56
C CYS A 524 22.82 -8.93 3.29
N GLU A 525 21.52 -8.82 3.02
CA GLU A 525 20.83 -9.40 1.86
C GLU A 525 21.32 -8.77 0.55
N GLU A 526 21.32 -7.44 0.43
CA GLU A 526 21.78 -6.70 -0.76
C GLU A 526 23.28 -6.91 -1.03
N LEU A 527 24.10 -6.97 0.01
CA LEU A 527 25.53 -7.28 -0.15
C LEU A 527 25.82 -8.79 -0.23
N HIS A 528 24.81 -9.66 -0.16
CA HIS A 528 24.94 -11.12 -0.21
C HIS A 528 25.95 -11.67 0.84
N VAL A 529 25.82 -11.21 2.08
CA VAL A 529 26.63 -11.62 3.23
C VAL A 529 25.75 -12.27 4.30
N ASP A 530 26.27 -13.29 4.97
CA ASP A 530 25.64 -13.93 6.12
C ASP A 530 25.66 -12.99 7.34
N PRO A 531 24.51 -12.68 7.99
CA PRO A 531 24.49 -11.89 9.22
C PRO A 531 25.47 -12.39 10.29
N GLN A 532 25.66 -13.72 10.44
CA GLN A 532 26.61 -14.30 11.40
C GLN A 532 28.09 -13.99 11.09
N LYS A 533 28.38 -13.39 9.93
CA LYS A 533 29.71 -12.90 9.51
C LYS A 533 29.76 -11.39 9.36
N THR A 534 28.75 -10.69 9.88
CA THR A 534 28.64 -9.24 9.89
C THR A 534 29.01 -8.68 11.27
N VAL A 535 29.71 -7.55 11.29
CA VAL A 535 29.99 -6.79 12.51
C VAL A 535 29.28 -5.43 12.43
N VAL A 536 28.54 -5.07 13.47
CA VAL A 536 27.92 -3.74 13.61
C VAL A 536 28.72 -2.91 14.61
N VAL A 537 29.10 -1.70 14.20
CA VAL A 537 29.93 -0.77 14.98
C VAL A 537 29.19 0.55 15.16
N GLY A 538 28.99 0.97 16.41
CA GLY A 538 28.25 2.18 16.73
C GLY A 538 28.53 2.73 18.13
N ASP A 539 28.06 3.94 18.42
CA ASP A 539 28.23 4.63 19.71
C ASP A 539 26.93 4.81 20.50
N THR A 540 25.78 4.42 19.95
CA THR A 540 24.48 4.48 20.64
C THR A 540 23.86 3.09 20.83
N MET A 541 22.94 2.96 21.78
CA MET A 541 22.19 1.71 21.95
C MET A 541 21.27 1.37 20.77
N ALA A 542 20.91 2.33 19.92
CA ALA A 542 20.17 2.05 18.69
C ALA A 542 21.02 1.27 17.68
N ASP A 543 22.32 1.55 17.60
CA ASP A 543 23.28 0.80 16.76
C ASP A 543 23.43 -0.64 17.23
N ILE A 544 23.60 -0.81 18.55
CA ILE A 544 23.78 -2.14 19.15
C ILE A 544 22.49 -2.95 19.02
N SER A 545 21.32 -2.34 19.26
CA SER A 545 20.02 -3.01 19.08
C SER A 545 19.79 -3.43 17.62
N MET A 546 20.16 -2.60 16.64
CA MET A 546 20.14 -2.96 15.22
C MET A 546 20.95 -4.24 14.95
N GLY A 547 22.16 -4.37 15.52
CA GLY A 547 22.97 -5.58 15.38
C GLY A 547 22.34 -6.81 16.07
N LEU A 548 21.91 -6.66 17.32
CA LEU A 548 21.32 -7.75 18.11
C LEU A 548 20.02 -8.27 17.49
N GLU A 549 19.11 -7.39 17.08
CA GLU A 549 17.86 -7.74 16.39
C GLU A 549 18.11 -8.43 15.04
N ALA A 550 19.14 -8.00 14.30
CA ALA A 550 19.56 -8.65 13.07
C ALA A 550 20.26 -10.00 13.30
N SER A 551 20.65 -10.31 14.55
CA SER A 551 21.45 -11.48 14.93
C SER A 551 22.78 -11.54 14.19
N VAL A 552 23.47 -10.39 14.13
CA VAL A 552 24.80 -10.30 13.51
C VAL A 552 25.85 -11.05 14.32
N GLY A 553 26.98 -11.39 13.68
CA GLY A 553 28.07 -12.15 14.29
C GLY A 553 28.79 -11.43 15.43
N LEU A 554 28.83 -10.09 15.42
CA LEU A 554 29.41 -9.30 16.49
C LEU A 554 28.84 -7.87 16.56
N THR A 555 28.59 -7.36 17.76
CA THR A 555 28.25 -5.97 18.04
C THR A 555 29.36 -5.27 18.83
N VAL A 556 29.78 -4.09 18.37
CA VAL A 556 30.91 -3.35 18.95
C VAL A 556 30.50 -1.91 19.28
N GLY A 557 30.48 -1.58 20.57
CA GLY A 557 30.24 -0.24 21.09
C GLY A 557 31.52 0.61 21.12
N VAL A 558 31.46 1.86 20.68
CA VAL A 558 32.63 2.78 20.64
C VAL A 558 32.44 3.96 21.60
N LEU A 559 33.39 4.16 22.53
CA LEU A 559 33.30 5.19 23.57
C LEU A 559 33.76 6.60 23.17
N THR A 560 34.30 6.81 21.97
CA THR A 560 34.61 8.17 21.46
C THR A 560 33.37 8.98 21.08
N GLY A 561 32.21 8.33 20.94
CA GLY A 561 30.98 8.93 20.46
C GLY A 561 30.12 9.59 21.56
N SER A 562 28.81 9.56 21.32
CA SER A 562 27.80 10.27 22.11
C SER A 562 27.24 9.46 23.30
N GLY A 563 27.25 8.13 23.22
CA GLY A 563 26.75 7.23 24.25
C GLY A 563 27.74 6.92 25.38
N SER A 564 27.21 6.46 26.51
CA SER A 564 27.96 6.12 27.71
C SER A 564 28.25 4.62 27.82
N TYR A 565 29.28 4.26 28.58
CA TYR A 565 29.60 2.86 28.91
C TYR A 565 28.42 2.10 29.56
N LYS A 566 27.51 2.81 30.25
CA LYS A 566 26.32 2.19 30.84
C LYS A 566 25.24 1.87 29.83
N GLU A 567 25.15 2.65 28.74
CA GLU A 567 24.25 2.34 27.63
C GLU A 567 24.80 1.15 26.84
N LEU A 568 26.05 1.23 26.37
CA LEU A 568 26.67 0.24 25.46
C LEU A 568 26.97 -1.14 26.08
N VAL A 569 26.56 -1.40 27.33
CA VAL A 569 26.79 -2.66 28.07
C VAL A 569 26.17 -3.91 27.44
N GLN A 570 25.28 -3.73 26.46
CA GLN A 570 24.67 -4.83 25.70
C GLN A 570 25.45 -5.21 24.43
N ALA A 571 26.50 -4.47 24.06
CA ALA A 571 27.39 -4.84 22.97
C ALA A 571 28.31 -6.00 23.39
N ASP A 572 28.63 -6.91 22.46
CA ASP A 572 29.53 -8.03 22.73
C ASP A 572 30.92 -7.54 23.17
N HIS A 573 31.38 -6.44 22.57
CA HIS A 573 32.58 -5.72 22.97
C HIS A 573 32.36 -4.21 23.04
N ILE A 574 33.05 -3.56 23.97
CA ILE A 574 33.13 -2.09 24.06
C ILE A 574 34.59 -1.69 23.91
N ILE A 575 34.89 -0.81 22.95
CA ILE A 575 36.23 -0.32 22.67
C ILE A 575 36.36 1.19 22.96
N PRO A 576 37.54 1.67 23.40
CA PRO A 576 37.74 3.08 23.73
C PRO A 576 37.63 4.00 22.51
N SER A 577 37.96 3.50 21.31
CA SER A 577 38.01 4.24 20.05
C SER A 577 37.95 3.27 18.86
N ALA A 578 37.51 3.74 17.68
CA ALA A 578 37.35 2.92 16.48
C ALA A 578 38.66 2.22 16.04
N SER A 579 39.82 2.86 16.24
CA SER A 579 41.17 2.31 16.08
C SER A 579 41.39 0.92 16.71
N LYS A 580 40.61 0.55 17.73
CA LYS A 580 40.68 -0.77 18.39
C LYS A 580 39.83 -1.88 17.77
N LEU A 581 39.10 -1.60 16.68
CA LEU A 581 38.27 -2.59 16.00
C LEU A 581 39.08 -3.75 15.39
N LEU A 582 40.26 -3.46 14.81
CA LEU A 582 41.09 -4.49 14.17
C LEU A 582 41.77 -5.43 15.18
N ASP A 583 42.10 -4.94 16.37
CA ASP A 583 42.68 -5.74 17.46
C ASP A 583 41.70 -6.85 17.91
N LEU A 584 40.39 -6.62 17.81
CA LEU A 584 39.35 -7.63 18.07
C LEU A 584 39.20 -8.66 16.95
N MET A 585 39.46 -8.29 15.69
CA MET A 585 39.21 -9.10 14.50
C MET A 585 40.38 -10.01 14.09
N THR A 586 41.51 -9.99 14.81
CA THR A 586 42.79 -10.58 14.36
C THR A 586 43.45 -11.54 15.36
N SER A 587 42.73 -12.03 16.38
CA SER A 587 43.31 -12.83 17.46
C SER A 587 43.81 -14.23 17.03
N GLU A 588 45.11 -14.48 17.14
CA GLU A 588 45.70 -15.82 16.99
C GLU A 588 45.59 -16.68 18.27
N ASN A 589 45.26 -17.96 18.06
CA ASN A 589 45.58 -19.14 18.90
C ASN A 589 45.13 -19.18 20.38
N GLY A 590 44.26 -20.16 20.67
CA GLY A 590 44.15 -20.71 22.03
C GLY A 590 45.23 -21.78 22.29
N THR A 591 45.91 -21.71 23.45
CA THR A 591 46.49 -22.90 24.11
C THR A 591 46.54 -22.76 25.64
N SER A 592 46.54 -23.92 26.27
CA SER A 592 46.42 -24.21 27.70
C SER A 592 47.29 -23.43 28.71
N SER A 593 46.67 -23.11 29.85
CA SER A 593 47.20 -23.20 31.22
C SER A 593 48.58 -22.63 31.56
N THR A 594 48.58 -21.60 32.41
CA THR A 594 49.61 -21.41 33.44
C THR A 594 48.96 -21.17 34.80
N ALA A 595 49.59 -21.70 35.86
CA ALA A 595 49.07 -21.63 37.22
C ALA A 595 49.38 -20.28 37.88
N CYS A 596 48.52 -19.88 38.82
CA CYS A 596 48.88 -18.91 39.85
C CYS A 596 49.03 -19.64 41.19
N ASP A 597 50.20 -20.21 41.44
CA ASP A 597 50.69 -20.35 42.81
C ASP A 597 51.08 -18.95 43.32
N GLY A 598 50.63 -18.59 44.52
CA GLY A 598 50.64 -17.21 44.97
C GLY A 598 51.92 -16.76 45.68
N THR A 599 52.09 -15.45 45.83
CA THR A 599 52.56 -14.84 47.09
C THR A 599 52.24 -13.35 47.18
N SER A 600 51.54 -12.97 48.25
CA SER A 600 51.61 -11.69 48.98
C SER A 600 51.83 -10.35 48.23
N ALA A 601 50.80 -9.50 48.24
CA ALA A 601 50.86 -8.23 48.97
C ALA A 601 49.44 -7.74 49.36
N SER A 602 49.31 -7.18 50.56
CA SER A 602 48.08 -6.64 51.16
C SER A 602 47.67 -5.29 50.51
N THR A 603 46.38 -4.90 50.47
CA THR A 603 45.63 -4.45 51.66
C THR A 603 44.13 -4.22 51.37
N SER A 604 43.26 -4.54 52.35
CA SER A 604 41.87 -4.03 52.59
C SER A 604 40.81 -4.03 51.45
N SER A 605 39.56 -4.45 51.65
CA SER A 605 38.84 -4.92 52.87
C SER A 605 37.43 -5.47 52.56
N GLY A 606 36.99 -6.51 53.30
CA GLY A 606 35.58 -6.88 53.50
C GLY A 606 35.00 -7.93 52.52
N ILE A 607 34.71 -9.21 52.84
CA ILE A 607 33.78 -9.78 53.88
C ILE A 607 32.32 -9.43 53.51
N LEU A 608 31.39 -10.33 53.12
CA LEU A 608 31.06 -11.74 53.45
C LEU A 608 30.42 -12.42 52.19
N SER A 609 30.75 -13.67 51.81
CA SER A 609 30.03 -14.96 52.10
C SER A 609 28.70 -15.18 51.33
N GLU A 610 28.24 -16.38 50.95
CA GLU A 610 28.64 -17.74 51.33
C GLU A 610 27.97 -18.83 50.42
N THR A 611 28.57 -20.03 50.32
CA THR A 611 27.92 -21.35 50.02
C THR A 611 27.25 -21.63 48.65
N LYS A 612 27.14 -22.87 48.12
CA LYS A 612 27.78 -24.20 48.40
C LYS A 612 27.52 -25.19 47.24
N SER A 613 28.39 -26.21 47.10
CA SER A 613 28.18 -27.58 46.53
C SER A 613 27.46 -27.75 45.18
N GLY A 614 28.02 -28.44 44.17
CA GLY A 614 28.43 -29.87 44.16
C GLY A 614 27.44 -30.64 43.24
N PHE A 615 27.78 -31.63 42.42
CA PHE A 615 28.82 -32.68 42.47
C PHE A 615 29.29 -33.06 41.03
N SER A 616 30.39 -33.81 40.93
CA SER A 616 30.92 -34.36 39.67
C SER A 616 30.65 -35.87 39.52
N VAL A 617 30.61 -36.37 38.27
CA VAL A 617 30.98 -37.75 37.90
C VAL A 617 31.62 -37.75 36.48
N GLN A 618 32.78 -38.41 36.34
CA GLN A 618 33.45 -38.77 35.07
C GLN A 618 33.19 -40.28 34.79
N ALA A 619 33.49 -40.95 33.65
CA ALA A 619 34.31 -40.63 32.47
C ALA A 619 34.14 -41.68 31.33
N LYS A 620 34.39 -41.26 30.08
CA LYS A 620 35.13 -41.99 28.99
C LYS A 620 34.54 -43.35 28.44
N PRO A 621 35.15 -44.01 27.41
CA PRO A 621 34.86 -43.70 26.00
C PRO A 621 34.71 -44.95 25.08
N HIS A 622 34.38 -44.79 23.77
CA HIS A 622 35.03 -45.55 22.66
C HIS A 622 34.54 -45.11 21.25
N GLN A 623 35.45 -45.25 20.28
CA GLN A 623 35.34 -45.17 18.81
C GLN A 623 35.70 -46.57 18.22
N PRO A 624 35.59 -46.87 16.89
CA PRO A 624 35.00 -46.14 15.76
C PRO A 624 34.19 -46.99 14.72
N ASP A 625 33.65 -46.28 13.71
CA ASP A 625 33.68 -46.58 12.24
C ASP A 625 32.53 -47.28 11.44
N SER A 626 32.21 -46.60 10.32
CA SER A 626 31.63 -47.02 9.04
C SER A 626 30.26 -47.75 8.93
N ARG A 627 29.28 -47.08 8.27
CA ARG A 627 28.92 -47.32 6.84
C ARG A 627 27.72 -46.46 6.38
N ARG A 628 27.74 -46.05 5.11
CA ARG A 628 26.65 -45.31 4.45
C ARG A 628 25.47 -46.21 4.12
N THR A 629 24.24 -45.72 4.36
CA THR A 629 23.05 -46.05 3.55
C THR A 629 22.27 -44.76 3.31
N TYR A 630 21.86 -44.53 2.06
CA TYR A 630 21.02 -43.38 1.70
C TYR A 630 19.56 -43.71 2.04
N SER A 631 18.88 -42.78 2.72
CA SER A 631 17.42 -42.80 2.87
C SER A 631 16.90 -41.37 2.80
N THR A 632 16.03 -41.10 1.83
CA THR A 632 15.44 -39.79 1.56
C THR A 632 14.14 -39.61 2.36
N MET A 633 14.25 -39.11 3.59
CA MET A 633 13.23 -38.32 4.30
C MET A 633 13.91 -37.62 5.50
N PRO A 634 13.60 -36.35 5.81
CA PRO A 634 13.95 -35.79 7.10
C PRO A 634 13.02 -36.38 8.17
N ASN A 635 13.54 -37.30 8.99
CA ASN A 635 12.94 -37.59 10.29
C ASN A 635 13.03 -36.33 11.15
N ILE A 636 11.92 -35.60 11.28
CA ILE A 636 11.83 -34.44 12.16
C ILE A 636 12.02 -34.92 13.61
N GLN A 637 13.17 -34.60 14.20
CA GLN A 637 13.31 -34.67 15.65
C GLN A 637 12.43 -33.60 16.28
N ILE A 638 11.43 -34.04 17.05
CA ILE A 638 10.45 -33.16 17.67
C ILE A 638 11.10 -32.44 18.86
N ASP A 639 11.13 -31.11 18.82
CA ASP A 639 11.51 -30.27 19.96
C ASP A 639 10.45 -30.40 21.09
N PRO A 640 10.84 -30.74 22.33
CA PRO A 640 9.91 -30.84 23.46
C PRO A 640 9.30 -29.51 23.93
N ASN A 641 9.72 -28.35 23.41
CA ASN A 641 9.23 -27.03 23.85
C ASN A 641 8.03 -26.46 23.06
N ILE A 642 7.45 -27.21 22.11
CA ILE A 642 6.34 -26.71 21.28
C ILE A 642 5.05 -26.56 22.11
N ALA A 643 4.48 -25.35 22.12
CA ALA A 643 3.21 -25.07 22.79
C ALA A 643 2.07 -25.93 22.21
N THR A 644 1.18 -26.41 23.09
CA THR A 644 0.12 -27.37 22.74
C THR A 644 -1.23 -26.93 23.29
N TYR A 645 -2.22 -26.88 22.40
CA TYR A 645 -3.62 -26.56 22.66
C TYR A 645 -4.52 -27.71 22.20
N ASP A 646 -5.80 -27.70 22.58
CA ASP A 646 -6.76 -28.69 22.08
C ASP A 646 -7.33 -28.27 20.73
N TYR A 647 -7.64 -26.98 20.59
CA TYR A 647 -8.12 -26.37 19.36
C TYR A 647 -7.24 -25.18 18.96
N VAL A 648 -6.86 -25.12 17.68
CA VAL A 648 -6.19 -23.95 17.09
C VAL A 648 -7.10 -23.39 16.00
N VAL A 649 -7.61 -22.18 16.21
CA VAL A 649 -8.51 -21.46 15.30
C VAL A 649 -7.71 -20.43 14.52
N VAL A 650 -7.77 -20.49 13.19
CA VAL A 650 -7.02 -19.62 12.28
C VAL A 650 -7.93 -18.55 11.68
N GLY A 651 -7.70 -17.30 12.08
CA GLY A 651 -8.45 -16.11 11.68
C GLY A 651 -9.49 -15.69 12.74
N ALA A 652 -9.34 -14.52 13.35
CA ALA A 652 -10.33 -13.90 14.23
C ALA A 652 -11.44 -13.18 13.44
N GLY A 653 -11.91 -13.80 12.35
CA GLY A 653 -13.03 -13.32 11.56
C GLY A 653 -14.39 -13.54 12.23
N SER A 654 -15.48 -13.30 11.48
CA SER A 654 -16.85 -13.47 12.00
C SER A 654 -17.12 -14.86 12.58
N ALA A 655 -16.56 -15.91 11.97
CA ALA A 655 -16.67 -17.28 12.49
C ALA A 655 -15.68 -17.58 13.62
N GLY A 656 -14.41 -17.17 13.47
CA GLY A 656 -13.36 -17.45 14.45
C GLY A 656 -13.60 -16.86 15.83
N CYS A 657 -14.17 -15.64 15.92
CA CYS A 657 -14.59 -15.06 17.20
C CYS A 657 -15.67 -15.89 17.90
N VAL A 658 -16.63 -16.45 17.16
CA VAL A 658 -17.68 -17.32 17.70
C VAL A 658 -17.07 -18.62 18.22
N LEU A 659 -16.23 -19.28 17.42
CA LEU A 659 -15.56 -20.53 17.79
C LEU A 659 -14.69 -20.36 19.04
N ALA A 660 -13.88 -19.30 19.09
CA ALA A 660 -13.05 -19.00 20.26
C ALA A 660 -13.89 -18.83 21.53
N ASN A 661 -15.06 -18.18 21.46
CA ASN A 661 -15.99 -18.09 22.59
C ASN A 661 -16.63 -19.44 22.94
N ARG A 662 -17.21 -20.16 21.97
CA ARG A 662 -17.97 -21.38 22.24
C ARG A 662 -17.07 -22.54 22.69
N LEU A 663 -15.90 -22.73 22.07
CA LEU A 663 -14.98 -23.82 22.42
C LEU A 663 -14.30 -23.61 23.78
N SER A 664 -13.96 -22.36 24.14
CA SER A 664 -13.36 -22.04 25.45
C SER A 664 -14.37 -21.92 26.60
N ALA A 665 -15.67 -22.07 26.32
CA ALA A 665 -16.70 -22.02 27.37
C ALA A 665 -16.63 -23.22 28.32
N ASP A 666 -16.14 -24.35 27.81
CA ASP A 666 -15.67 -25.49 28.59
C ASP A 666 -14.22 -25.25 29.00
N THR A 667 -13.96 -25.25 30.31
CA THR A 667 -12.65 -24.94 30.91
C THR A 667 -11.59 -26.00 30.64
N ASP A 668 -12.00 -27.22 30.28
CA ASP A 668 -11.07 -28.33 30.01
C ASP A 668 -10.48 -28.22 28.58
N ASN A 669 -11.02 -27.37 27.72
CA ASN A 669 -10.50 -27.11 26.38
C ASN A 669 -9.54 -25.92 26.36
N LYS A 670 -8.28 -26.15 25.98
CA LYS A 670 -7.32 -25.09 25.64
C LYS A 670 -7.52 -24.64 24.21
N VAL A 671 -7.78 -23.36 24.00
CA VAL A 671 -8.07 -22.77 22.68
C VAL A 671 -7.05 -21.68 22.37
N LEU A 672 -6.44 -21.75 21.19
CA LEU A 672 -5.65 -20.68 20.61
C LEU A 672 -6.37 -20.08 19.41
N LEU A 673 -6.47 -18.75 19.35
CA LEU A 673 -6.95 -17.98 18.21
C LEU A 673 -5.78 -17.19 17.61
N LEU A 674 -5.48 -17.42 16.33
CA LEU A 674 -4.45 -16.68 15.58
C LEU A 674 -5.13 -15.69 14.62
N GLU A 675 -4.70 -14.43 14.61
CA GLU A 675 -5.18 -13.41 13.67
C GLU A 675 -4.02 -12.67 13.02
N ALA A 676 -4.02 -12.60 11.69
CA ALA A 676 -2.96 -11.95 10.91
C ALA A 676 -2.96 -10.42 11.06
N GLY A 677 -4.10 -9.82 11.40
CA GLY A 677 -4.24 -8.38 11.66
C GLY A 677 -4.10 -7.96 13.12
N PRO A 678 -4.20 -6.64 13.37
CA PRO A 678 -4.21 -6.07 14.72
C PRO A 678 -5.57 -6.24 15.42
N GLU A 679 -5.63 -5.77 16.67
CA GLU A 679 -6.89 -5.61 17.41
C GLU A 679 -7.75 -4.48 16.85
N ASP A 680 -9.08 -4.56 17.03
CA ASP A 680 -10.04 -3.57 16.54
C ASP A 680 -10.14 -2.28 17.40
N ASN A 681 -9.05 -1.85 18.03
CA ASN A 681 -9.00 -0.76 19.03
C ASN A 681 -9.06 0.68 18.45
N THR A 682 -9.77 0.92 17.34
CA THR A 682 -9.85 2.25 16.71
C THR A 682 -11.27 2.78 16.59
N TRP A 683 -11.45 4.08 16.88
CA TRP A 683 -12.74 4.75 16.75
C TRP A 683 -13.29 4.70 15.32
N LYS A 684 -12.41 4.60 14.30
CA LYS A 684 -12.79 4.44 12.89
C LYS A 684 -13.63 3.17 12.65
N ILE A 685 -13.33 2.07 13.34
CA ILE A 685 -14.10 0.82 13.26
C ILE A 685 -15.42 0.98 14.02
N HIS A 686 -15.36 1.52 15.24
CA HIS A 686 -16.52 1.58 16.12
C HIS A 686 -17.59 2.62 15.73
N MET A 687 -17.25 3.68 15.00
CA MET A 687 -18.22 4.67 14.51
C MET A 687 -18.87 4.19 13.19
N PRO A 688 -20.18 3.88 13.15
CA PRO A 688 -20.85 3.36 11.95
C PRO A 688 -20.63 4.19 10.68
N ALA A 689 -20.74 5.52 10.76
CA ALA A 689 -20.56 6.41 9.61
C ALA A 689 -19.10 6.49 9.10
N ALA A 690 -18.12 6.02 9.88
CA ALA A 690 -16.70 6.00 9.50
C ALA A 690 -16.31 4.79 8.62
N LEU A 691 -17.29 3.99 8.18
CA LEU A 691 -17.16 2.82 7.32
C LEU A 691 -16.04 2.92 6.26
N MET A 692 -16.08 3.97 5.45
CA MET A 692 -15.18 4.18 4.31
C MET A 692 -13.70 4.28 4.71
N TYR A 693 -13.40 4.80 5.90
CA TYR A 693 -12.02 4.96 6.38
C TYR A 693 -11.30 3.62 6.54
N ASN A 694 -11.98 2.56 6.98
CA ASN A 694 -11.35 1.25 7.21
C ASN A 694 -11.29 0.40 5.92
N LEU A 695 -12.19 0.66 4.97
CA LEU A 695 -12.08 0.07 3.63
C LEU A 695 -10.84 0.60 2.92
N CYS A 696 -10.49 1.88 3.10
CA CYS A 696 -9.33 2.49 2.44
C CYS A 696 -8.01 2.41 3.24
N ASP A 697 -7.90 1.48 4.20
CA ASP A 697 -6.79 1.40 5.15
C ASP A 697 -6.20 -0.01 5.17
N GLU A 698 -5.04 -0.19 4.53
CA GLU A 698 -4.32 -1.47 4.44
C GLU A 698 -3.91 -2.04 5.81
N GLN A 699 -3.92 -1.25 6.89
CA GLN A 699 -3.67 -1.78 8.23
C GLN A 699 -4.74 -2.83 8.61
N TYR A 700 -6.01 -2.54 8.35
CA TYR A 700 -7.17 -3.35 8.76
C TYR A 700 -7.82 -4.13 7.61
N ASN A 701 -7.32 -3.94 6.38
CA ASN A 701 -7.86 -4.52 5.16
C ASN A 701 -6.76 -5.26 4.39
N TRP A 702 -7.05 -6.48 3.95
CA TRP A 702 -6.20 -7.25 3.04
C TRP A 702 -5.98 -6.58 1.68
N TYR A 703 -6.86 -5.67 1.29
CA TYR A 703 -6.74 -4.83 0.10
C TYR A 703 -6.58 -5.62 -1.23
N TYR A 704 -7.20 -6.81 -1.28
CA TYR A 704 -7.12 -7.68 -2.46
C TYR A 704 -7.77 -7.06 -3.70
N HIS A 705 -7.32 -7.53 -4.85
CA HIS A 705 -7.87 -7.24 -6.17
C HIS A 705 -8.07 -8.57 -6.92
N SER A 706 -9.04 -8.63 -7.83
CA SER A 706 -9.19 -9.77 -8.74
C SER A 706 -8.08 -9.78 -9.80
N GLU A 707 -7.98 -10.88 -10.55
CA GLU A 707 -7.41 -10.82 -11.90
C GLU A 707 -8.36 -10.01 -12.82
N PRO A 708 -7.93 -9.61 -14.03
CA PRO A 708 -8.81 -9.04 -15.04
C PRO A 708 -10.04 -9.93 -15.31
N GLU A 709 -11.23 -9.44 -14.97
CA GLU A 709 -12.48 -10.21 -15.08
C GLU A 709 -12.88 -10.38 -16.57
N PRO A 710 -12.90 -11.62 -17.12
CA PRO A 710 -12.98 -11.84 -18.58
C PRO A 710 -14.25 -11.32 -19.25
N HIS A 711 -15.31 -11.11 -18.47
CA HIS A 711 -16.64 -10.71 -18.95
C HIS A 711 -17.05 -9.31 -18.46
N MET A 712 -16.13 -8.58 -17.81
CA MET A 712 -16.31 -7.22 -17.30
C MET A 712 -15.36 -6.23 -17.98
N ASP A 713 -15.15 -6.41 -19.30
CA ASP A 713 -14.22 -5.62 -20.13
C ASP A 713 -12.79 -5.58 -19.53
N SER A 714 -12.32 -6.72 -18.99
CA SER A 714 -11.01 -6.90 -18.34
C SER A 714 -10.75 -6.03 -17.10
N ARG A 715 -11.79 -5.49 -16.45
CA ARG A 715 -11.65 -4.74 -15.20
C ARG A 715 -11.01 -5.60 -14.10
N VAL A 716 -10.10 -4.98 -13.35
CA VAL A 716 -9.60 -5.48 -12.07
C VAL A 716 -10.54 -4.97 -10.97
N MET A 717 -11.17 -5.90 -10.25
CA MET A 717 -12.19 -5.61 -9.24
C MET A 717 -11.57 -5.51 -7.85
N TYR A 718 -12.00 -4.53 -7.06
CA TYR A 718 -11.53 -4.36 -5.69
C TYR A 718 -12.23 -5.31 -4.72
N CYS A 719 -11.48 -6.09 -3.94
CA CYS A 719 -11.98 -7.14 -3.05
C CYS A 719 -11.53 -6.92 -1.58
N PRO A 720 -12.07 -5.89 -0.90
CA PRO A 720 -11.72 -5.55 0.49
C PRO A 720 -12.16 -6.64 1.47
N ARG A 721 -11.22 -7.20 2.25
CA ARG A 721 -11.48 -8.20 3.31
C ARG A 721 -10.83 -7.76 4.60
N GLY A 722 -11.52 -7.92 5.73
CA GLY A 722 -10.98 -7.50 7.03
C GLY A 722 -9.78 -8.35 7.47
N ARG A 723 -8.68 -7.68 7.81
CA ARG A 723 -7.46 -8.19 8.44
C ARG A 723 -7.31 -7.51 9.80
N VAL A 724 -8.13 -7.91 10.75
CA VAL A 724 -8.30 -7.28 12.07
C VAL A 724 -9.18 -8.20 12.93
N TRP A 725 -9.16 -8.06 14.25
CA TRP A 725 -10.16 -8.71 15.11
C TRP A 725 -11.61 -8.42 14.65
N GLY A 726 -12.43 -9.48 14.58
CA GLY A 726 -13.76 -9.47 13.98
C GLY A 726 -13.75 -9.62 12.45
N GLY A 727 -12.59 -9.60 11.80
CA GLY A 727 -12.39 -9.66 10.35
C GLY A 727 -13.31 -8.70 9.60
N SER A 728 -13.94 -9.19 8.53
CA SER A 728 -14.86 -8.38 7.73
C SER A 728 -16.07 -7.82 8.50
N SER A 729 -16.46 -8.34 9.67
CA SER A 729 -17.52 -7.71 10.48
C SER A 729 -17.10 -6.36 11.09
N SER A 730 -15.79 -6.10 11.19
CA SER A 730 -15.22 -4.81 11.58
C SER A 730 -15.19 -3.79 10.44
N LEU A 731 -15.33 -4.23 9.18
CA LEU A 731 -15.30 -3.40 7.98
C LEU A 731 -16.65 -3.34 7.22
N ASN A 732 -17.61 -4.20 7.53
CA ASN A 732 -18.86 -4.31 6.76
C ASN A 732 -19.80 -3.10 6.90
N ALA A 733 -20.81 -3.02 6.03
CA ALA A 733 -21.89 -2.03 6.08
C ALA A 733 -22.88 -2.19 7.25
N MET A 734 -22.62 -3.10 8.20
CA MET A 734 -23.45 -3.45 9.37
C MET A 734 -24.87 -3.99 9.08
N VAL A 735 -25.34 -4.00 7.84
CA VAL A 735 -26.63 -4.62 7.45
C VAL A 735 -26.67 -6.09 7.90
N TYR A 736 -27.72 -6.44 8.64
CA TYR A 736 -27.99 -7.80 9.13
C TYR A 736 -29.14 -8.42 8.33
N ILE A 737 -28.78 -9.31 7.42
CA ILE A 737 -29.71 -10.17 6.69
C ILE A 737 -29.33 -11.64 6.93
N ARG A 738 -30.33 -12.53 6.99
CA ARG A 738 -30.15 -13.97 7.16
C ARG A 738 -30.18 -14.79 5.87
N GLY A 739 -30.67 -14.24 4.76
CA GLY A 739 -30.94 -14.98 3.53
C GLY A 739 -32.35 -15.57 3.51
N HIS A 740 -32.77 -16.12 2.36
CA HIS A 740 -34.10 -16.72 2.24
C HIS A 740 -34.09 -18.15 2.81
N PRO A 741 -35.16 -18.62 3.48
CA PRO A 741 -35.27 -20.00 3.97
C PRO A 741 -34.90 -21.06 2.91
N TYR A 742 -35.39 -20.91 1.68
CA TYR A 742 -35.14 -21.89 0.61
C TYR A 742 -33.68 -21.97 0.15
N ASP A 743 -32.82 -21.00 0.49
CA ASP A 743 -31.38 -21.13 0.23
C ASP A 743 -30.75 -22.23 1.08
N TYR A 744 -31.22 -22.39 2.32
CA TYR A 744 -30.80 -23.42 3.27
C TYR A 744 -31.42 -24.79 2.93
N ASP A 745 -32.70 -24.80 2.54
CA ASP A 745 -33.34 -26.03 2.06
C ASP A 745 -32.74 -26.51 0.73
N ARG A 746 -32.13 -25.60 -0.04
CA ARG A 746 -31.29 -25.94 -1.20
C ARG A 746 -29.94 -26.53 -0.75
N TRP A 747 -29.28 -25.99 0.27
CA TRP A 747 -28.02 -26.57 0.79
C TRP A 747 -28.18 -28.04 1.20
N GLU A 748 -29.30 -28.40 1.84
CA GLU A 748 -29.57 -29.80 2.17
C GLU A 748 -29.69 -30.68 0.90
N LYS A 749 -30.40 -30.21 -0.13
CA LYS A 749 -30.50 -30.89 -1.44
C LYS A 749 -29.16 -30.97 -2.16
N GLU A 750 -28.27 -29.99 -1.96
CA GLU A 750 -26.89 -29.96 -2.48
C GLU A 750 -25.92 -30.86 -1.69
N GLY A 751 -26.39 -31.54 -0.64
CA GLY A 751 -25.65 -32.55 0.12
C GLY A 751 -25.19 -32.11 1.51
N ALA A 752 -25.46 -30.87 1.93
CA ALA A 752 -25.22 -30.41 3.30
C ALA A 752 -26.36 -30.89 4.23
N LYS A 753 -26.41 -32.20 4.49
CA LYS A 753 -27.43 -32.82 5.34
C LYS A 753 -27.42 -32.21 6.74
N GLY A 754 -28.60 -31.92 7.26
CA GLY A 754 -28.73 -31.28 8.56
C GLY A 754 -28.51 -29.77 8.55
N TRP A 755 -28.56 -29.12 7.38
CA TRP A 755 -28.42 -27.67 7.20
C TRP A 755 -29.64 -27.00 6.53
N SER A 756 -30.82 -27.61 6.65
CA SER A 756 -32.11 -27.00 6.25
C SER A 756 -32.39 -25.70 7.03
N TYR A 757 -33.35 -24.88 6.58
CA TYR A 757 -33.69 -23.65 7.30
C TYR A 757 -34.16 -23.92 8.73
N ALA A 758 -35.03 -24.93 8.90
CA ALA A 758 -35.56 -25.33 10.21
C ALA A 758 -34.44 -25.70 11.19
N GLU A 759 -33.32 -26.25 10.72
CA GLU A 759 -32.16 -26.60 11.55
C GLU A 759 -31.15 -25.45 11.70
N CYS A 760 -31.29 -24.36 10.94
CA CYS A 760 -30.41 -23.18 11.01
C CYS A 760 -31.05 -22.02 11.81
N LEU A 761 -32.37 -21.88 11.76
CA LEU A 761 -33.13 -20.87 12.50
C LEU A 761 -32.87 -20.87 14.03
N PRO A 762 -32.80 -22.02 14.74
CA PRO A 762 -32.44 -22.04 16.15
C PRO A 762 -31.09 -21.39 16.44
N TYR A 763 -30.14 -21.51 15.51
CA TYR A 763 -28.80 -20.95 15.62
C TYR A 763 -28.75 -19.46 15.28
N PHE A 764 -29.57 -19.00 14.33
CA PHE A 764 -29.83 -17.57 14.16
C PHE A 764 -30.41 -16.95 15.44
N LYS A 765 -31.40 -17.60 16.06
CA LYS A 765 -32.02 -17.18 17.34
C LYS A 765 -31.01 -17.21 18.51
N LYS A 766 -30.17 -18.25 18.62
CA LYS A 766 -29.05 -18.37 19.59
C LYS A 766 -28.03 -17.23 19.49
N SER A 767 -27.74 -16.79 18.26
CA SER A 767 -26.71 -15.77 18.00
C SER A 767 -27.16 -14.34 18.32
N GLN A 768 -28.47 -14.05 18.24
CA GLN A 768 -29.02 -12.71 18.13
C GLN A 768 -29.65 -12.22 19.45
N SER A 769 -29.42 -10.94 19.78
CA SER A 769 -30.27 -10.16 20.68
C SER A 769 -30.86 -8.98 19.91
N HIS A 770 -32.15 -9.10 19.55
CA HIS A 770 -32.84 -8.10 18.75
C HIS A 770 -33.52 -7.03 19.61
N GLU A 771 -33.43 -5.76 19.23
CA GLU A 771 -33.95 -4.63 20.03
C GLU A 771 -35.48 -4.64 20.25
N LEU A 772 -36.22 -5.34 19.39
CA LEU A 772 -37.68 -5.50 19.49
C LEU A 772 -38.07 -6.74 20.33
N GLY A 773 -37.09 -7.45 20.90
CA GLY A 773 -37.27 -8.70 21.63
C GLY A 773 -37.31 -9.95 20.73
N PRO A 774 -37.36 -11.14 21.36
CA PRO A 774 -37.49 -12.41 20.65
C PRO A 774 -38.92 -12.64 20.14
N ASP A 775 -39.05 -13.46 19.10
CA ASP A 775 -40.31 -14.03 18.63
C ASP A 775 -40.08 -15.40 17.97
N GLU A 776 -41.01 -15.83 17.11
CA GLU A 776 -40.92 -17.07 16.32
C GLU A 776 -39.64 -17.12 15.46
N TYR A 777 -39.14 -15.98 14.97
CA TYR A 777 -37.96 -15.90 14.11
C TYR A 777 -36.75 -15.26 14.81
N ARG A 778 -36.95 -14.34 15.76
CA ARG A 778 -35.89 -13.48 16.32
C ARG A 778 -35.36 -13.97 17.67
N GLY A 779 -34.05 -13.74 17.88
CA GLY A 779 -33.38 -14.00 19.15
C GLY A 779 -33.46 -12.81 20.12
N GLY A 780 -33.50 -13.10 21.42
CA GLY A 780 -33.56 -12.09 22.49
C GLY A 780 -32.24 -11.92 23.26
N ASP A 781 -31.53 -13.01 23.53
CA ASP A 781 -30.47 -13.09 24.53
C ASP A 781 -29.07 -13.44 23.94
N GLY A 782 -28.94 -13.45 22.62
CA GLY A 782 -27.70 -13.77 21.94
C GLY A 782 -26.66 -12.62 21.97
N PRO A 783 -25.35 -12.94 21.86
CA PRO A 783 -24.28 -11.94 21.98
C PRO A 783 -24.18 -10.93 20.83
N LEU A 784 -24.80 -11.20 19.68
CA LEU A 784 -24.86 -10.25 18.56
C LEU A 784 -26.09 -9.35 18.72
N HIS A 785 -25.89 -8.13 19.21
CA HIS A 785 -26.95 -7.12 19.22
C HIS A 785 -27.31 -6.67 17.81
N VAL A 786 -28.61 -6.66 17.52
CA VAL A 786 -29.19 -6.24 16.25
C VAL A 786 -30.29 -5.22 16.50
N THR A 787 -30.20 -4.07 15.84
CA THR A 787 -31.14 -2.94 15.93
C THR A 787 -31.81 -2.69 14.59
N ARG A 788 -33.03 -2.16 14.56
CA ARG A 788 -33.72 -1.83 13.31
C ARG A 788 -33.26 -0.46 12.79
N GLY A 789 -33.29 -0.28 11.47
CA GLY A 789 -33.19 1.03 10.82
C GLY A 789 -34.16 2.04 11.45
N ARG A 790 -33.64 3.20 11.87
CA ARG A 790 -34.32 4.14 12.78
C ARG A 790 -34.23 5.62 12.40
N SER A 791 -33.58 5.99 11.30
CA SER A 791 -33.47 7.40 10.94
C SER A 791 -34.82 7.98 10.53
N ASN A 792 -35.07 9.18 11.00
CA ASN A 792 -36.18 10.02 10.56
C ASN A 792 -35.87 10.68 9.19
N HIS A 793 -34.98 10.11 8.39
CA HIS A 793 -34.59 10.68 7.10
C HIS A 793 -35.68 10.38 6.06
N PRO A 794 -36.33 11.39 5.47
CA PRO A 794 -37.53 11.17 4.66
C PRO A 794 -37.29 10.40 3.35
N LEU A 795 -36.04 10.24 2.91
CA LEU A 795 -35.72 9.48 1.69
C LEU A 795 -35.88 7.97 1.88
N HIS A 796 -35.61 7.41 3.07
CA HIS A 796 -35.89 5.99 3.36
C HIS A 796 -37.40 5.72 3.32
N GLN A 797 -38.21 6.64 3.88
CA GLN A 797 -39.67 6.56 3.83
C GLN A 797 -40.21 6.70 2.38
N ALA A 798 -39.64 7.61 1.59
CA ALA A 798 -39.97 7.76 0.17
C ALA A 798 -39.64 6.48 -0.62
N PHE A 799 -38.48 5.86 -0.37
CA PHE A 799 -38.07 4.61 -1.02
C PHE A 799 -39.01 3.44 -0.70
N ILE A 800 -39.32 3.21 0.57
CA ILE A 800 -40.26 2.15 0.99
C ILE A 800 -41.65 2.39 0.37
N LYS A 801 -42.14 3.64 0.41
CA LYS A 801 -43.43 4.01 -0.20
C LYS A 801 -43.43 3.82 -1.72
N ALA A 802 -42.32 4.12 -2.40
CA ALA A 802 -42.17 3.87 -3.83
C ALA A 802 -42.26 2.37 -4.16
N GLY A 803 -41.62 1.50 -3.37
CA GLY A 803 -41.79 0.04 -3.45
C GLY A 803 -43.25 -0.39 -3.46
N VAL A 804 -44.04 0.14 -2.51
CA VAL A 804 -45.48 -0.15 -2.40
C VAL A 804 -46.29 0.46 -3.57
N GLN A 805 -45.94 1.66 -4.03
CA GLN A 805 -46.62 2.30 -5.17
C GLN A 805 -46.39 1.56 -6.50
N ALA A 806 -45.20 0.98 -6.69
CA ALA A 806 -44.92 0.09 -7.82
C ALA A 806 -45.68 -1.26 -7.74
N GLY A 807 -46.37 -1.54 -6.64
CA GLY A 807 -47.18 -2.75 -6.46
C GLY A 807 -46.47 -3.91 -5.77
N TYR A 808 -45.30 -3.68 -5.16
CA TYR A 808 -44.65 -4.69 -4.31
C TYR A 808 -45.16 -4.62 -2.87
N ALA A 809 -45.05 -5.72 -2.13
CA ALA A 809 -45.45 -5.76 -0.74
C ALA A 809 -44.56 -4.86 0.15
N PHE A 810 -45.10 -4.43 1.29
CA PHE A 810 -44.29 -3.96 2.42
C PHE A 810 -43.86 -5.17 3.25
N THR A 811 -42.62 -5.16 3.74
CA THR A 811 -42.14 -6.14 4.74
C THR A 811 -41.81 -5.45 6.05
N GLU A 812 -42.40 -5.96 7.14
CA GLU A 812 -42.09 -5.55 8.52
C GLU A 812 -40.79 -6.19 9.03
N ASP A 813 -40.35 -7.30 8.45
CA ASP A 813 -39.15 -8.02 8.90
C ASP A 813 -38.58 -8.90 7.77
N MET A 814 -37.50 -8.42 7.14
CA MET A 814 -36.80 -9.15 6.07
C MET A 814 -36.13 -10.44 6.55
N ASN A 815 -36.00 -10.63 7.87
CA ASN A 815 -35.36 -11.78 8.52
C ASN A 815 -36.38 -12.75 9.15
N GLY A 816 -37.67 -12.43 9.07
CA GLY A 816 -38.79 -13.19 9.62
C GLY A 816 -39.67 -13.83 8.53
N TYR A 817 -40.99 -13.81 8.74
CA TYR A 817 -41.98 -14.50 7.89
C TYR A 817 -41.91 -14.15 6.39
N GLN A 818 -41.63 -12.88 6.03
CA GLN A 818 -41.73 -12.39 4.65
C GLN A 818 -40.53 -11.54 4.26
N GLN A 819 -39.60 -12.12 3.49
CA GLN A 819 -38.48 -11.35 2.90
C GLN A 819 -38.92 -10.49 1.69
N GLU A 820 -39.81 -11.00 0.83
CA GLU A 820 -40.23 -10.30 -0.40
C GLU A 820 -41.01 -9.01 -0.09
N GLY A 821 -40.60 -7.91 -0.69
CA GLY A 821 -41.14 -6.57 -0.47
C GLY A 821 -40.09 -5.52 -0.15
N PHE A 822 -40.54 -4.31 0.16
CA PHE A 822 -39.70 -3.18 0.59
C PHE A 822 -39.94 -2.84 2.06
N GLY A 823 -38.90 -2.43 2.79
CA GLY A 823 -39.00 -2.22 4.23
C GLY A 823 -37.72 -1.72 4.89
N TRP A 824 -37.70 -1.80 6.22
CA TRP A 824 -36.54 -1.44 7.04
C TRP A 824 -35.56 -2.62 7.11
N MET A 825 -34.26 -2.30 7.07
CA MET A 825 -33.18 -3.26 7.30
C MET A 825 -32.82 -3.28 8.80
N ASP A 826 -32.48 -4.47 9.29
CA ASP A 826 -31.84 -4.61 10.59
C ASP A 826 -30.30 -4.40 10.45
N MET A 827 -29.64 -3.99 11.54
CA MET A 827 -28.23 -3.62 11.57
C MET A 827 -27.52 -4.14 12.82
N THR A 828 -26.27 -4.57 12.69
CA THR A 828 -25.37 -4.87 13.82
C THR A 828 -24.77 -3.57 14.38
N ILE A 829 -25.63 -2.71 14.93
CA ILE A 829 -25.28 -1.48 15.63
C ILE A 829 -25.91 -1.54 17.02
N TYR A 830 -25.16 -1.19 18.06
CA TYR A 830 -25.64 -1.15 19.45
C TYR A 830 -25.06 0.05 20.18
N GLU A 831 -25.89 0.79 20.93
CA GLU A 831 -25.52 2.05 21.59
C GLU A 831 -24.76 3.02 20.67
N GLY A 832 -25.17 3.10 19.41
CA GLY A 832 -24.57 3.96 18.38
C GLY A 832 -23.16 3.58 17.95
N LYS A 833 -22.70 2.38 18.28
CA LYS A 833 -21.43 1.80 17.83
C LYS A 833 -21.68 0.61 16.92
N ARG A 834 -20.74 0.33 16.00
CA ARG A 834 -20.67 -0.96 15.30
C ARG A 834 -20.59 -2.10 16.32
N TRP A 835 -21.42 -3.13 16.16
CA TRP A 835 -21.39 -4.35 16.95
C TRP A 835 -20.81 -5.51 16.13
N ASN A 836 -19.48 -5.57 16.03
CA ASN A 836 -18.76 -6.61 15.29
C ASN A 836 -18.62 -7.90 16.11
N SER A 837 -18.13 -8.97 15.46
CA SER A 837 -17.98 -10.28 16.10
C SER A 837 -16.90 -10.30 17.20
N SER A 838 -15.89 -9.43 17.10
CA SER A 838 -14.92 -9.18 18.18
C SER A 838 -15.62 -8.69 19.46
N THR A 839 -16.47 -7.67 19.33
CA THR A 839 -17.19 -7.06 20.45
C THR A 839 -18.27 -7.98 21.03
N GLY A 840 -19.05 -8.67 20.19
CA GLY A 840 -20.10 -9.58 20.65
C GLY A 840 -19.57 -10.88 21.26
N TYR A 841 -18.58 -11.52 20.63
CA TYR A 841 -18.13 -12.87 21.03
C TYR A 841 -16.77 -12.89 21.70
N LEU A 842 -15.75 -12.20 21.17
CA LEU A 842 -14.36 -12.39 21.62
C LEU A 842 -14.03 -11.60 22.89
N ARG A 843 -14.23 -10.28 22.86
CA ARG A 843 -13.91 -9.36 23.97
C ARG A 843 -14.54 -9.75 25.31
N PRO A 844 -15.81 -10.23 25.38
CA PRO A 844 -16.41 -10.62 26.66
C PRO A 844 -15.76 -11.83 27.33
N VAL A 845 -14.94 -12.62 26.63
CA VAL A 845 -14.36 -13.89 27.14
C VAL A 845 -12.84 -13.90 27.25
N LEU A 846 -12.16 -12.79 26.96
CA LEU A 846 -10.69 -12.67 27.08
C LEU A 846 -10.15 -12.89 28.50
N TYR A 847 -11.02 -12.86 29.53
CA TYR A 847 -10.65 -13.15 30.91
C TYR A 847 -10.42 -14.65 31.19
N ARG A 848 -10.79 -15.54 30.25
CA ARG A 848 -10.69 -17.00 30.41
C ARG A 848 -9.27 -17.49 30.25
N SER A 849 -8.70 -18.11 31.28
CA SER A 849 -7.31 -18.61 31.30
C SER A 849 -7.01 -19.75 30.31
N ASN A 850 -8.03 -20.40 29.76
CA ASN A 850 -7.92 -21.45 28.75
C ASN A 850 -8.04 -20.93 27.31
N LEU A 851 -8.24 -19.63 27.11
CA LEU A 851 -8.24 -18.98 25.80
C LEU A 851 -6.97 -18.13 25.64
N SER A 852 -6.23 -18.33 24.56
CA SER A 852 -5.13 -17.47 24.13
C SER A 852 -5.44 -16.87 22.76
N VAL A 853 -5.11 -15.59 22.57
CA VAL A 853 -5.34 -14.88 21.30
C VAL A 853 -4.05 -14.17 20.91
N LEU A 854 -3.57 -14.40 19.69
CA LEU A 854 -2.39 -13.77 19.14
C LEU A 854 -2.76 -12.94 17.90
N SER A 855 -2.48 -11.64 17.98
CA SER A 855 -2.65 -10.66 16.90
C SER A 855 -1.36 -10.49 16.11
N ASN A 856 -1.46 -10.04 14.85
CA ASN A 856 -0.34 -9.98 13.91
C ASN A 856 0.38 -11.34 13.71
N ALA A 857 -0.38 -12.44 13.85
CA ALA A 857 0.05 -13.82 13.77
C ALA A 857 -0.41 -14.44 12.42
N MET A 858 0.41 -14.28 11.39
CA MET A 858 0.11 -14.76 10.04
C MET A 858 0.36 -16.27 9.93
N THR A 859 -0.70 -17.07 9.86
CA THR A 859 -0.60 -18.54 9.68
C THR A 859 -0.19 -18.87 8.25
N THR A 860 0.83 -19.70 8.09
CA THR A 860 1.49 -19.96 6.80
C THR A 860 1.30 -21.37 6.27
N LYS A 861 1.24 -22.37 7.16
CA LYS A 861 1.14 -23.77 6.79
C LYS A 861 0.46 -24.61 7.87
N ILE A 862 -0.32 -25.61 7.46
CA ILE A 862 -0.86 -26.64 8.36
C ILE A 862 0.18 -27.76 8.47
N LEU A 863 0.43 -28.21 9.70
CA LEU A 863 1.39 -29.27 10.00
C LEU A 863 0.66 -30.62 10.05
N PHE A 864 1.23 -31.65 9.41
CA PHE A 864 0.62 -32.97 9.30
C PHE A 864 1.51 -34.10 9.85
N ASP A 865 0.89 -35.08 10.51
CA ASP A 865 1.39 -36.45 10.58
C ASP A 865 0.55 -37.30 9.62
N LYS A 866 1.13 -37.64 8.46
CA LYS A 866 0.47 -38.32 7.34
C LYS A 866 -0.78 -37.56 6.87
N LYS A 867 -1.97 -37.97 7.29
CA LYS A 867 -3.28 -37.37 6.95
C LYS A 867 -3.98 -36.75 8.16
N ARG A 868 -3.32 -36.62 9.31
CA ARG A 868 -3.83 -35.92 10.49
C ARG A 868 -3.17 -34.55 10.60
N ALA A 869 -3.96 -33.48 10.62
CA ALA A 869 -3.46 -32.16 11.01
C ALA A 869 -3.12 -32.19 12.51
N ILE A 870 -1.89 -31.80 12.85
CA ILE A 870 -1.34 -31.83 14.22
C ILE A 870 -1.03 -30.44 14.76
N GLY A 871 -1.17 -29.39 13.96
CA GLY A 871 -0.78 -28.03 14.32
C GLY A 871 -0.70 -27.08 13.13
N VAL A 872 -0.15 -25.89 13.36
CA VAL A 872 0.12 -24.89 12.32
C VAL A 872 1.46 -24.19 12.55
N GLU A 873 2.07 -23.75 11.45
CA GLU A 873 3.17 -22.79 11.40
C GLU A 873 2.58 -21.38 11.21
N TYR A 874 3.15 -20.39 11.90
CA TYR A 874 2.78 -18.98 11.76
C TYR A 874 3.95 -18.04 12.02
N TYR A 875 3.87 -16.81 11.50
CA TYR A 875 4.81 -15.73 11.78
C TYR A 875 4.22 -14.68 12.71
N ILE A 876 5.02 -14.18 13.66
CA ILE A 876 4.80 -12.89 14.32
C ILE A 876 6.01 -12.01 13.99
N GLY A 877 5.76 -10.91 13.27
CA GLY A 877 6.83 -10.14 12.63
C GLY A 877 7.66 -11.04 11.70
N ALA A 878 8.98 -11.09 11.92
CA ALA A 878 9.89 -11.97 11.19
C ALA A 878 10.16 -13.33 11.89
N GLN A 879 9.59 -13.58 13.07
CA GLN A 879 9.83 -14.83 13.81
C GLN A 879 8.83 -15.91 13.41
N ARG A 880 9.35 -17.09 13.05
CA ARG A 880 8.57 -18.28 12.71
C ARG A 880 8.30 -19.09 13.96
N HIS A 881 7.04 -19.47 14.17
CA HIS A 881 6.58 -20.25 15.31
C HIS A 881 5.76 -21.45 14.83
N GLU A 882 5.73 -22.51 15.63
CA GLU A 882 4.87 -23.67 15.45
C GLU A 882 4.05 -23.90 16.71
N VAL A 883 2.81 -24.39 16.54
CA VAL A 883 1.92 -24.73 17.65
C VAL A 883 1.14 -26.00 17.34
N ARG A 884 0.93 -26.86 18.34
CA ARG A 884 0.23 -28.14 18.19
C ARG A 884 -1.24 -28.08 18.64
N ALA A 885 -2.08 -28.86 17.95
CA ALA A 885 -3.48 -29.09 18.26
C ALA A 885 -3.71 -30.57 18.61
N ASN A 886 -4.22 -30.86 19.81
CA ASN A 886 -4.54 -32.22 20.23
C ASN A 886 -5.77 -32.76 19.48
N LYS A 887 -6.80 -31.93 19.32
CA LYS A 887 -8.11 -32.32 18.74
C LYS A 887 -8.19 -31.91 17.27
N ASP A 888 -8.47 -30.64 17.00
CA ASP A 888 -8.73 -30.11 15.65
C ASP A 888 -8.02 -28.75 15.41
N VAL A 889 -7.43 -28.59 14.22
CA VAL A 889 -7.12 -27.29 13.60
C VAL A 889 -8.37 -26.83 12.85
N ILE A 890 -8.78 -25.57 13.03
CA ILE A 890 -10.02 -25.03 12.46
C ILE A 890 -9.71 -23.76 11.67
N LEU A 891 -9.95 -23.78 10.37
CA LEU A 891 -9.75 -22.63 9.49
C LEU A 891 -10.99 -21.73 9.46
N SER A 892 -10.80 -20.44 9.71
CA SER A 892 -11.81 -19.38 9.64
C SER A 892 -11.29 -18.14 8.89
N GLY A 893 -10.37 -18.34 7.94
CA GLY A 893 -9.77 -17.30 7.11
C GLY A 893 -10.70 -16.72 6.03
N GLY A 894 -11.90 -17.27 5.87
CA GLY A 894 -12.88 -16.82 4.88
C GLY A 894 -12.63 -17.36 3.47
N ALA A 895 -13.51 -16.98 2.54
CA ALA A 895 -13.56 -17.50 1.18
C ALA A 895 -12.30 -17.30 0.31
N ILE A 896 -11.34 -16.47 0.75
CA ILE A 896 -10.09 -16.24 0.03
C ILE A 896 -8.92 -16.98 0.71
N ASN A 897 -8.78 -16.86 2.03
CA ASN A 897 -7.55 -17.29 2.71
C ASN A 897 -7.63 -18.74 3.21
N SER A 898 -8.82 -19.25 3.54
CA SER A 898 -9.00 -20.67 3.86
C SER A 898 -8.62 -21.61 2.70
N PRO A 899 -9.08 -21.41 1.45
CA PRO A 899 -8.62 -22.25 0.33
C PRO A 899 -7.14 -22.02 0.00
N GLN A 900 -6.60 -20.80 0.13
CA GLN A 900 -5.17 -20.54 -0.06
C GLN A 900 -4.31 -21.36 0.91
N LEU A 901 -4.63 -21.33 2.20
CA LEU A 901 -3.88 -22.05 3.23
C LEU A 901 -4.00 -23.57 3.05
N LEU A 902 -5.16 -24.08 2.63
CA LEU A 902 -5.31 -25.50 2.25
C LEU A 902 -4.36 -25.89 1.11
N MET A 903 -4.35 -25.11 0.02
CA MET A 903 -3.47 -25.39 -1.13
C MET A 903 -1.98 -25.33 -0.75
N LEU A 904 -1.54 -24.29 -0.02
CA LEU A 904 -0.16 -24.17 0.48
C LEU A 904 0.24 -25.30 1.44
N SER A 905 -0.73 -25.98 2.03
CA SER A 905 -0.53 -27.12 2.93
C SER A 905 -0.77 -28.49 2.26
N GLY A 906 -0.87 -28.54 0.93
CA GLY A 906 -0.96 -29.79 0.17
C GLY A 906 -2.37 -30.38 0.02
N ILE A 907 -3.43 -29.59 0.28
CA ILE A 907 -4.83 -30.00 0.11
C ILE A 907 -5.46 -29.16 -1.00
N GLY A 908 -5.76 -29.80 -2.13
CA GLY A 908 -6.25 -29.12 -3.34
C GLY A 908 -6.26 -30.03 -4.56
N ASN A 909 -6.43 -29.48 -5.76
CA ASN A 909 -6.31 -30.25 -6.99
C ASN A 909 -4.87 -30.79 -7.14
N ALA A 910 -4.68 -32.10 -7.09
CA ALA A 910 -3.36 -32.72 -7.08
C ALA A 910 -2.47 -32.34 -8.28
N HIS A 911 -3.05 -32.08 -9.46
CA HIS A 911 -2.27 -31.61 -10.61
C HIS A 911 -1.73 -30.20 -10.38
N ASP A 912 -2.59 -29.26 -9.99
CA ASP A 912 -2.21 -27.87 -9.73
C ASP A 912 -1.17 -27.78 -8.60
N LEU A 913 -1.26 -28.64 -7.57
CA LEU A 913 -0.29 -28.69 -6.47
C LEU A 913 1.08 -29.21 -6.90
N VAL A 914 1.13 -30.26 -7.73
CA VAL A 914 2.38 -30.80 -8.28
C VAL A 914 3.07 -29.79 -9.21
N ASP A 915 2.31 -29.02 -9.99
CA ASP A 915 2.85 -27.94 -10.83
C ASP A 915 3.47 -26.79 -10.00
N TRP A 916 3.10 -26.67 -8.72
CA TRP A 916 3.69 -25.74 -7.74
C TRP A 916 4.80 -26.36 -6.86
N ASP A 917 5.20 -27.62 -7.10
CA ASP A 917 6.16 -28.37 -6.26
C ASP A 917 5.69 -28.52 -4.79
N ILE A 918 4.38 -28.69 -4.59
CA ILE A 918 3.75 -28.92 -3.28
C ILE A 918 3.39 -30.41 -3.13
N ASP A 919 3.92 -31.04 -2.07
CA ASP A 919 3.54 -32.40 -1.67
C ASP A 919 2.02 -32.52 -1.44
N VAL A 920 1.36 -33.43 -2.18
CA VAL A 920 -0.08 -33.66 -2.08
C VAL A 920 -0.40 -34.51 -0.84
N VAL A 921 -1.01 -33.88 0.16
CA VAL A 921 -1.59 -34.55 1.33
C VAL A 921 -2.93 -35.20 0.97
N GLU A 922 -3.77 -34.49 0.21
CA GLU A 922 -5.08 -34.98 -0.25
C GLU A 922 -5.56 -34.28 -1.54
N ASP A 923 -5.98 -35.05 -2.56
CA ASP A 923 -6.58 -34.53 -3.80
C ASP A 923 -8.03 -34.07 -3.55
N ARG A 924 -8.23 -32.76 -3.36
CA ARG A 924 -9.54 -32.10 -3.21
C ARG A 924 -9.70 -31.01 -4.27
N LYS A 925 -10.14 -31.41 -5.47
CA LYS A 925 -10.36 -30.52 -6.63
C LYS A 925 -11.38 -29.39 -6.41
N GLY A 926 -12.21 -29.50 -5.37
CA GLY A 926 -13.12 -28.45 -4.93
C GLY A 926 -12.46 -27.24 -4.25
N VAL A 927 -11.23 -27.38 -3.71
CA VAL A 927 -10.57 -26.29 -2.98
C VAL A 927 -10.33 -25.10 -3.92
N GLY A 928 -10.82 -23.93 -3.50
CA GLY A 928 -10.72 -22.71 -4.29
C GLY A 928 -11.68 -22.64 -5.48
N ARG A 929 -12.48 -23.68 -5.78
CA ARG A 929 -13.47 -23.64 -6.87
C ARG A 929 -14.83 -23.15 -6.38
N ASN A 930 -15.80 -22.96 -7.27
CA ASN A 930 -17.17 -22.58 -6.91
C ASN A 930 -17.28 -21.21 -6.18
N LEU A 931 -16.30 -20.30 -6.37
CA LEU A 931 -16.36 -18.95 -5.80
C LEU A 931 -17.64 -18.24 -6.28
N GLN A 932 -18.42 -17.73 -5.33
CA GLN A 932 -19.66 -16.99 -5.56
C GLN A 932 -19.62 -15.69 -4.75
N ASP A 933 -20.14 -14.61 -5.33
CA ASP A 933 -20.29 -13.29 -4.72
C ASP A 933 -21.50 -12.59 -5.35
N HIS A 934 -22.07 -11.61 -4.67
CA HIS A 934 -23.16 -10.78 -5.19
C HIS A 934 -22.58 -9.59 -5.96
N LEU A 935 -23.01 -9.43 -7.21
CA LEU A 935 -22.70 -8.27 -8.05
C LEU A 935 -23.84 -7.26 -7.95
N GLU A 936 -23.52 -6.01 -7.61
CA GLU A 936 -24.47 -4.90 -7.52
C GLU A 936 -24.10 -3.78 -8.50
N VAL A 937 -25.09 -2.98 -8.89
CA VAL A 937 -24.90 -1.77 -9.69
C VAL A 937 -25.60 -0.59 -9.03
N TYR A 938 -25.03 0.61 -9.15
CA TYR A 938 -25.53 1.80 -8.47
C TYR A 938 -26.38 2.64 -9.42
N LEU A 939 -27.68 2.75 -9.11
CA LEU A 939 -28.58 3.70 -9.77
C LEU A 939 -28.60 4.99 -8.96
N GLN A 940 -28.15 6.09 -9.57
CA GLN A 940 -27.94 7.36 -8.89
C GLN A 940 -28.88 8.43 -9.43
N GLN A 941 -29.65 9.06 -8.54
CA GLN A 941 -30.54 10.18 -8.86
C GLN A 941 -30.09 11.44 -8.15
N LYS A 942 -30.07 12.57 -8.85
CA LYS A 942 -29.88 13.88 -8.25
C LYS A 942 -31.04 14.18 -7.29
N CYS A 943 -30.76 14.83 -6.16
CA CYS A 943 -31.77 15.26 -5.22
C CYS A 943 -32.03 16.76 -5.37
N MET A 944 -33.29 17.16 -5.56
CA MET A 944 -33.69 18.57 -5.58
C MET A 944 -33.61 19.25 -4.20
N LYS A 945 -33.65 18.46 -3.12
CA LYS A 945 -33.52 18.93 -1.74
C LYS A 945 -32.10 18.78 -1.20
N MET A 946 -31.65 19.76 -0.42
CA MET A 946 -30.32 19.80 0.22
C MET A 946 -30.22 18.95 1.49
N ASN A 947 -31.05 17.91 1.64
CA ASN A 947 -31.18 17.10 2.85
C ASN A 947 -30.50 15.72 2.74
N THR A 948 -29.59 15.53 1.79
CA THR A 948 -28.80 14.30 1.62
C THR A 948 -27.44 14.39 2.32
N LEU A 949 -26.77 13.26 2.57
CA LEU A 949 -25.48 13.20 3.30
C LEU A 949 -24.32 13.96 2.64
N TYR A 950 -24.53 14.52 1.44
CA TYR A 950 -23.61 15.48 0.81
C TYR A 950 -23.25 16.68 1.71
N TYR A 951 -24.14 17.08 2.63
CA TYR A 951 -23.83 18.17 3.58
C TYR A 951 -22.83 17.76 4.69
N ALA A 952 -22.61 16.47 4.90
CA ALA A 952 -21.76 15.88 5.95
C ALA A 952 -20.34 15.53 5.44
N GLN A 953 -19.84 16.27 4.46
CA GLN A 953 -18.56 16.05 3.79
C GLN A 953 -17.50 17.10 4.18
N TRP A 954 -16.23 16.87 3.82
CA TRP A 954 -15.10 17.75 4.17
C TRP A 954 -15.24 19.19 3.63
N LYS A 955 -16.05 19.38 2.58
CA LYS A 955 -16.50 20.68 2.06
C LYS A 955 -17.26 21.53 3.09
N TYR A 956 -17.85 20.90 4.10
CA TYR A 956 -18.63 21.50 5.17
C TYR A 956 -18.08 21.04 6.54
N PRO A 957 -16.84 21.41 6.90
CA PRO A 957 -16.13 20.82 8.03
C PRO A 957 -16.82 21.07 9.38
N HIS A 958 -17.59 22.18 9.50
CA HIS A 958 -18.42 22.46 10.67
C HIS A 958 -19.49 21.38 10.93
N ASN A 959 -20.05 20.76 9.88
CA ASN A 959 -21.01 19.66 10.02
C ASN A 959 -20.29 18.38 10.46
N MET A 960 -19.16 18.04 9.82
CA MET A 960 -18.35 16.88 10.23
C MET A 960 -17.87 16.99 11.68
N ILE A 961 -17.40 18.16 12.11
CA ILE A 961 -16.99 18.41 13.50
C ILE A 961 -18.19 18.27 14.45
N ARG A 962 -19.37 18.80 14.10
CA ARG A 962 -20.59 18.65 14.91
C ARG A 962 -21.00 17.17 15.04
N ILE A 963 -21.01 16.43 13.94
CA ILE A 963 -21.37 15.00 13.90
C ILE A 963 -20.37 14.18 14.73
N GLY A 964 -19.07 14.43 14.52
CA GLY A 964 -17.99 13.80 15.28
C GLY A 964 -18.11 14.07 16.78
N LEU A 965 -18.24 15.34 17.19
CA LEU A 965 -18.42 15.73 18.60
C LEU A 965 -19.65 15.08 19.22
N GLN A 966 -20.80 15.06 18.52
CA GLN A 966 -22.01 14.41 19.01
C GLN A 966 -21.78 12.91 19.27
N TRP A 967 -21.12 12.21 18.34
CA TRP A 967 -20.80 10.79 18.51
C TRP A 967 -19.73 10.56 19.58
N PHE A 968 -18.68 11.38 19.65
CA PHE A 968 -17.63 11.24 20.68
C PHE A 968 -18.19 11.44 22.09
N LEU A 969 -19.05 12.44 22.30
CA LEU A 969 -19.63 12.77 23.60
C LEU A 969 -20.82 11.88 24.01
N THR A 970 -21.68 11.46 23.07
CA THR A 970 -22.96 10.81 23.40
C THR A 970 -23.27 9.51 22.65
N LYS A 971 -22.46 9.14 21.64
CA LYS A 971 -22.75 8.03 20.71
C LYS A 971 -24.10 8.15 20.00
N THR A 972 -24.58 9.38 19.78
CA THR A 972 -25.82 9.66 19.02
C THR A 972 -25.56 10.46 17.74
N GLY A 973 -26.60 10.69 16.95
CA GLY A 973 -26.55 11.50 15.73
C GLY A 973 -26.14 10.70 14.50
N GLU A 974 -25.83 11.41 13.41
CA GLU A 974 -25.52 10.78 12.11
C GLU A 974 -24.29 9.87 12.16
N GLY A 975 -23.32 10.17 13.04
CA GLY A 975 -22.15 9.30 13.24
C GLY A 975 -22.49 7.90 13.78
N ALA A 976 -23.70 7.72 14.31
CA ALA A 976 -24.17 6.49 14.98
C ALA A 976 -24.94 5.52 14.07
N THR A 977 -25.07 5.80 12.76
CA THR A 977 -25.76 4.93 11.78
C THR A 977 -24.89 4.65 10.55
N ALA A 978 -25.17 3.54 9.86
CA ALA A 978 -24.58 3.20 8.57
C ALA A 978 -25.26 3.91 7.38
N HIS A 979 -26.44 4.51 7.61
CA HIS A 979 -27.31 5.12 6.58
C HIS A 979 -27.86 4.16 5.51
N LEU A 980 -27.69 2.84 5.66
CA LEU A 980 -28.23 1.78 4.81
C LEU A 980 -29.42 1.10 5.51
N GLU A 981 -30.41 1.90 5.87
CA GLU A 981 -31.46 1.52 6.82
C GLU A 981 -32.74 0.99 6.18
N SER A 982 -32.88 1.12 4.86
CA SER A 982 -34.04 0.62 4.10
C SER A 982 -33.59 -0.07 2.84
N GLY A 983 -34.35 -1.08 2.43
CA GLY A 983 -34.07 -1.83 1.22
C GLY A 983 -35.31 -2.56 0.72
N GLY A 984 -35.08 -3.58 -0.09
CA GLY A 984 -36.13 -4.50 -0.51
C GLY A 984 -35.57 -5.75 -1.15
N PHE A 985 -36.42 -6.77 -1.25
CA PHE A 985 -36.16 -7.99 -1.99
C PHE A 985 -37.33 -8.27 -2.94
N ILE A 986 -37.08 -8.45 -4.22
CA ILE A 986 -38.13 -8.80 -5.20
C ILE A 986 -37.65 -9.90 -6.15
N ARG A 987 -38.59 -10.49 -6.89
CA ARG A 987 -38.31 -11.38 -8.01
C ARG A 987 -37.99 -10.55 -9.26
N SER A 988 -36.89 -10.85 -9.96
CA SER A 988 -36.47 -10.19 -11.22
C SER A 988 -37.48 -10.40 -12.35
N LYS A 989 -38.13 -11.56 -12.35
CA LYS A 989 -39.08 -12.04 -13.37
C LYS A 989 -40.16 -12.93 -12.76
N SER A 990 -41.30 -13.05 -13.44
CA SER A 990 -42.31 -14.06 -13.13
C SER A 990 -41.76 -15.48 -13.32
N GLY A 991 -42.26 -16.44 -12.54
CA GLY A 991 -41.87 -17.85 -12.55
C GLY A 991 -40.94 -18.24 -11.40
N LEU A 992 -40.30 -17.28 -10.74
CA LEU A 992 -39.42 -17.51 -9.59
C LEU A 992 -40.24 -17.78 -8.31
N GLU A 993 -39.74 -18.70 -7.49
CA GLU A 993 -40.39 -19.14 -6.24
C GLU A 993 -40.25 -18.15 -5.07
N HIS A 994 -39.17 -17.35 -5.07
CA HIS A 994 -38.76 -16.45 -3.98
C HIS A 994 -37.79 -15.37 -4.53
N PRO A 995 -37.63 -14.21 -3.87
CA PRO A 995 -36.93 -13.06 -4.47
C PRO A 995 -35.45 -13.31 -4.70
N ASP A 996 -34.94 -12.87 -5.86
CA ASP A 996 -33.54 -13.00 -6.34
C ASP A 996 -32.85 -11.64 -6.54
N VAL A 997 -33.54 -10.52 -6.33
CA VAL A 997 -32.96 -9.16 -6.42
C VAL A 997 -32.98 -8.52 -5.04
N GLN A 998 -31.85 -7.98 -4.59
CA GLN A 998 -31.75 -7.15 -3.37
C GLN A 998 -31.57 -5.67 -3.75
N PHE A 999 -32.14 -4.78 -2.95
CA PHE A 999 -31.91 -3.34 -2.99
C PHE A 999 -31.39 -2.83 -1.64
N HIS A 1000 -30.32 -2.02 -1.65
CA HIS A 1000 -29.90 -1.19 -0.50
C HIS A 1000 -30.01 0.29 -0.86
N PHE A 1001 -30.84 1.04 -0.15
CA PHE A 1001 -31.03 2.47 -0.42
C PHE A 1001 -30.10 3.33 0.45
N LEU A 1002 -29.43 4.30 -0.19
CA LEU A 1002 -28.52 5.24 0.48
C LEU A 1002 -28.88 6.70 0.10
N PRO A 1003 -29.09 7.60 1.07
CA PRO A 1003 -29.29 9.04 0.82
C PRO A 1003 -27.97 9.78 0.53
N SER A 1004 -27.15 9.21 -0.35
CA SER A 1004 -25.86 9.72 -0.83
C SER A 1004 -25.49 9.03 -2.15
N THR A 1005 -24.35 9.40 -2.75
CA THR A 1005 -23.72 8.70 -3.87
C THR A 1005 -22.41 8.06 -3.44
N VAL A 1006 -22.09 6.90 -4.02
CA VAL A 1006 -20.78 6.24 -3.91
C VAL A 1006 -20.09 6.27 -5.27
N TYR A 1007 -18.85 6.76 -5.30
CA TYR A 1007 -17.95 6.71 -6.45
C TYR A 1007 -16.62 6.13 -5.98
N ASP A 1008 -16.02 5.22 -6.76
CA ASP A 1008 -14.77 4.52 -6.41
C ASP A 1008 -14.81 4.00 -4.96
N HIS A 1009 -15.82 3.18 -4.65
CA HIS A 1009 -16.08 2.61 -3.32
C HIS A 1009 -16.12 3.64 -2.17
N GLY A 1010 -16.41 4.91 -2.48
CA GLY A 1010 -16.50 6.03 -1.53
C GLY A 1010 -15.22 6.85 -1.38
N ARG A 1011 -14.14 6.52 -2.11
CA ARG A 1011 -12.90 7.31 -2.19
C ARG A 1011 -13.12 8.64 -2.89
N VAL A 1012 -14.05 8.69 -3.86
CA VAL A 1012 -14.38 9.90 -4.61
C VAL A 1012 -15.68 10.53 -4.08
N VAL A 1013 -15.58 11.82 -3.73
CA VAL A 1013 -16.73 12.62 -3.29
C VAL A 1013 -17.64 12.92 -4.47
N GLY A 1014 -18.93 12.60 -4.34
CA GLY A 1014 -19.93 12.87 -5.38
C GLY A 1014 -20.09 14.36 -5.72
N PRO A 1015 -20.61 14.71 -6.91
CA PRO A 1015 -20.60 16.09 -7.38
C PRO A 1015 -21.66 17.00 -6.72
N CYS A 1016 -22.76 16.43 -6.20
CA CYS A 1016 -23.91 17.20 -5.71
C CYS A 1016 -24.77 16.43 -4.69
N HIS A 1017 -25.82 17.08 -4.17
CA HIS A 1017 -26.88 16.39 -3.43
C HIS A 1017 -27.57 15.37 -4.33
N ALA A 1018 -27.46 14.09 -3.96
CA ALA A 1018 -27.99 12.95 -4.68
C ALA A 1018 -28.28 11.80 -3.70
N TYR A 1019 -29.05 10.82 -4.17
CA TYR A 1019 -29.31 9.54 -3.50
C TYR A 1019 -29.14 8.41 -4.51
N GLN A 1020 -28.99 7.19 -4.03
CA GLN A 1020 -28.83 6.03 -4.88
C GLN A 1020 -29.46 4.78 -4.28
N VAL A 1021 -29.64 3.77 -5.12
CA VAL A 1021 -29.90 2.41 -4.69
C VAL A 1021 -28.83 1.49 -5.27
N HIS A 1022 -28.26 0.63 -4.43
CA HIS A 1022 -27.45 -0.50 -4.84
C HIS A 1022 -28.42 -1.62 -5.16
N VAL A 1023 -28.33 -2.20 -6.36
CA VAL A 1023 -29.24 -3.27 -6.80
C VAL A 1023 -28.46 -4.38 -7.49
N GLY A 1024 -28.71 -5.63 -7.11
CA GLY A 1024 -27.95 -6.78 -7.59
C GLY A 1024 -28.69 -8.09 -7.46
N THR A 1025 -28.19 -9.12 -8.15
CA THR A 1025 -28.74 -10.47 -8.10
C THR A 1025 -28.13 -11.29 -6.96
N MET A 1026 -29.01 -12.04 -6.28
CA MET A 1026 -28.73 -12.77 -5.04
C MET A 1026 -28.44 -14.26 -5.25
N ARG A 1027 -28.66 -14.77 -6.47
CA ARG A 1027 -28.37 -16.16 -6.84
C ARG A 1027 -27.71 -16.23 -8.23
N PRO A 1028 -26.57 -15.54 -8.44
CA PRO A 1028 -25.87 -15.57 -9.72
C PRO A 1028 -25.46 -17.01 -10.10
N THR A 1029 -25.41 -17.27 -11.40
CA THR A 1029 -25.11 -18.57 -12.00
C THR A 1029 -23.65 -18.69 -12.43
N SER A 1030 -22.96 -17.56 -12.63
CA SER A 1030 -21.50 -17.50 -12.77
C SER A 1030 -20.77 -18.16 -11.61
N ARG A 1031 -19.61 -18.77 -11.91
CA ARG A 1031 -18.74 -19.43 -10.91
C ARG A 1031 -17.28 -19.09 -11.14
N GLY A 1032 -16.64 -18.61 -10.08
CA GLY A 1032 -15.24 -18.23 -10.06
C GLY A 1032 -14.32 -19.27 -9.43
N HIS A 1033 -13.07 -18.86 -9.20
CA HIS A 1033 -12.09 -19.59 -8.42
C HIS A 1033 -11.05 -18.69 -7.72
N VAL A 1034 -10.44 -19.23 -6.67
CA VAL A 1034 -9.23 -18.74 -6.00
C VAL A 1034 -8.12 -19.79 -6.23
N THR A 1035 -6.96 -19.38 -6.75
CA THR A 1035 -5.81 -20.26 -6.96
C THR A 1035 -4.51 -19.62 -6.49
N LEU A 1036 -3.45 -20.42 -6.27
CA LEU A 1036 -2.16 -19.88 -5.84
C LEU A 1036 -1.54 -18.95 -6.90
N ARG A 1037 -0.97 -17.84 -6.43
CA ARG A 1037 -0.09 -16.95 -7.22
C ARG A 1037 1.39 -17.24 -6.95
N SER A 1038 1.71 -17.68 -5.74
CA SER A 1038 3.06 -17.88 -5.21
C SER A 1038 3.01 -18.90 -4.08
N LEU A 1039 4.15 -19.54 -3.80
CA LEU A 1039 4.37 -20.33 -2.59
C LEU A 1039 4.56 -19.48 -1.34
N ASN A 1040 4.83 -18.18 -1.48
CA ASN A 1040 4.90 -17.28 -0.34
C ASN A 1040 3.47 -16.99 0.19
N PRO A 1041 3.13 -17.39 1.43
CA PRO A 1041 1.81 -17.20 2.02
C PRO A 1041 1.40 -15.74 2.20
N THR A 1042 2.35 -14.79 2.22
CA THR A 1042 2.03 -13.36 2.35
C THR A 1042 1.56 -12.72 1.04
N ILE A 1043 1.75 -13.40 -0.10
CA ILE A 1043 1.33 -12.92 -1.41
C ILE A 1043 -0.15 -13.26 -1.64
N PRO A 1044 -1.00 -12.29 -2.04
CA PRO A 1044 -2.40 -12.55 -2.36
C PRO A 1044 -2.58 -13.62 -3.46
N PRO A 1045 -3.59 -14.50 -3.32
CA PRO A 1045 -3.88 -15.50 -4.34
C PRO A 1045 -4.42 -14.83 -5.62
N ARG A 1046 -4.57 -15.63 -6.69
CA ARG A 1046 -5.33 -15.21 -7.87
C ARG A 1046 -6.82 -15.39 -7.58
N ILE A 1047 -7.62 -14.35 -7.78
CA ILE A 1047 -9.06 -14.35 -7.51
C ILE A 1047 -9.76 -14.01 -8.83
N VAL A 1048 -10.65 -14.89 -9.31
CA VAL A 1048 -11.44 -14.68 -10.52
C VAL A 1048 -12.89 -15.03 -10.19
N PHE A 1049 -13.83 -14.10 -10.32
CA PHE A 1049 -15.25 -14.32 -10.05
C PHE A 1049 -16.01 -14.83 -11.28
N ASN A 1050 -15.55 -14.48 -12.48
CA ASN A 1050 -16.26 -14.67 -13.74
C ASN A 1050 -17.62 -13.95 -13.75
N TYR A 1051 -17.70 -12.73 -13.21
CA TYR A 1051 -18.94 -11.95 -13.17
C TYR A 1051 -19.55 -11.81 -14.57
N LEU A 1052 -20.87 -12.04 -14.71
CA LEU A 1052 -21.60 -11.95 -16.00
C LEU A 1052 -21.15 -12.94 -17.09
N ALA A 1053 -20.54 -14.08 -16.75
CA ALA A 1053 -20.18 -15.12 -17.71
C ALA A 1053 -21.41 -15.71 -18.42
N THR A 1054 -22.49 -15.95 -17.68
CA THR A 1054 -23.74 -16.54 -18.21
C THR A 1054 -24.67 -15.49 -18.81
N GLU A 1055 -25.59 -15.89 -19.68
CA GLU A 1055 -26.63 -14.98 -20.18
C GLU A 1055 -27.70 -14.68 -19.13
N GLU A 1056 -27.97 -15.62 -18.22
CA GLU A 1056 -28.95 -15.40 -17.14
C GLU A 1056 -28.52 -14.26 -16.23
N ASP A 1057 -27.25 -14.23 -15.81
CA ASP A 1057 -26.72 -13.17 -14.95
C ASP A 1057 -26.76 -11.80 -15.63
N ARG A 1058 -26.55 -11.75 -16.96
CA ARG A 1058 -26.69 -10.51 -17.76
C ARG A 1058 -28.16 -10.07 -17.84
N VAL A 1059 -29.07 -10.97 -18.20
CA VAL A 1059 -30.51 -10.69 -18.28
C VAL A 1059 -31.05 -10.17 -16.94
N ASP A 1060 -30.72 -10.83 -15.84
CA ASP A 1060 -31.26 -10.49 -14.53
C ASP A 1060 -30.67 -9.17 -14.01
N MET A 1061 -29.37 -8.88 -14.26
CA MET A 1061 -28.80 -7.56 -13.98
C MET A 1061 -29.38 -6.44 -14.86
N ARG A 1062 -29.79 -6.71 -16.11
CA ARG A 1062 -30.59 -5.75 -16.89
C ARG A 1062 -31.95 -5.48 -16.25
N GLN A 1063 -32.60 -6.50 -15.65
CA GLN A 1063 -33.85 -6.29 -14.90
C GLN A 1063 -33.64 -5.46 -13.63
N CYS A 1064 -32.56 -5.67 -12.88
CA CYS A 1064 -32.19 -4.84 -11.71
C CYS A 1064 -32.22 -3.34 -12.04
N ILE A 1065 -31.63 -2.94 -13.18
CA ILE A 1065 -31.63 -1.53 -13.64
C ILE A 1065 -33.03 -1.05 -14.03
N LYS A 1066 -33.80 -1.85 -14.77
CA LYS A 1066 -35.17 -1.51 -15.21
C LYS A 1066 -36.12 -1.35 -14.01
N LEU A 1067 -36.05 -2.27 -13.05
CA LEU A 1067 -36.87 -2.28 -11.84
C LEU A 1067 -36.50 -1.14 -10.90
N GLY A 1068 -35.21 -0.89 -10.66
CA GLY A 1068 -34.78 0.25 -9.82
C GLY A 1068 -35.17 1.62 -10.40
N ARG A 1069 -35.14 1.78 -11.73
CA ARG A 1069 -35.69 2.95 -12.42
C ARG A 1069 -37.20 3.10 -12.23
N GLU A 1070 -37.95 2.00 -12.30
CA GLU A 1070 -39.39 2.00 -12.03
C GLU A 1070 -39.71 2.44 -10.59
N ILE A 1071 -38.94 1.98 -9.60
CA ILE A 1071 -39.08 2.42 -8.20
C ILE A 1071 -38.79 3.92 -8.07
N PHE A 1072 -37.70 4.42 -8.65
CA PHE A 1072 -37.36 5.85 -8.61
C PHE A 1072 -38.31 6.74 -9.44
N ALA A 1073 -39.17 6.16 -10.28
CA ALA A 1073 -40.21 6.86 -11.04
C ALA A 1073 -41.56 7.03 -10.29
N GLN A 1074 -41.77 6.38 -9.13
CA GLN A 1074 -43.04 6.46 -8.38
C GLN A 1074 -43.26 7.82 -7.68
N ASP A 1075 -44.51 8.23 -7.49
CA ASP A 1075 -44.88 9.56 -6.97
C ASP A 1075 -44.21 9.94 -5.63
N ALA A 1076 -43.88 8.96 -4.78
CA ALA A 1076 -43.17 9.20 -3.52
C ALA A 1076 -41.83 9.93 -3.70
N PHE A 1077 -41.21 9.84 -4.88
CA PHE A 1077 -39.97 10.52 -5.21
C PHE A 1077 -40.16 11.87 -5.93
N ASP A 1078 -41.37 12.30 -6.32
CA ASP A 1078 -41.58 13.56 -7.08
C ASP A 1078 -40.97 14.80 -6.40
N GLU A 1079 -41.07 14.88 -5.08
CA GLU A 1079 -40.54 16.02 -4.30
C GLU A 1079 -39.00 16.01 -4.18
N TYR A 1080 -38.35 14.94 -4.63
CA TYR A 1080 -36.92 14.68 -4.44
C TYR A 1080 -36.15 14.47 -5.74
N ARG A 1081 -36.72 13.82 -6.78
CA ARG A 1081 -36.01 13.43 -8.00
C ARG A 1081 -35.63 14.63 -8.87
N GLY A 1082 -34.33 14.80 -9.08
CA GLY A 1082 -33.78 15.57 -10.20
C GLY A 1082 -33.53 14.65 -11.40
N GLU A 1083 -32.48 14.94 -12.17
CA GLU A 1083 -32.01 14.09 -13.27
C GLU A 1083 -31.36 12.77 -12.78
N GLU A 1084 -31.41 11.74 -13.62
CA GLU A 1084 -30.67 10.48 -13.42
C GLU A 1084 -29.19 10.73 -13.72
N LEU A 1085 -28.32 10.47 -12.75
CA LEU A 1085 -26.88 10.68 -12.84
C LEU A 1085 -26.16 9.45 -13.42
N GLN A 1086 -26.56 8.25 -12.99
CA GLN A 1086 -26.04 6.97 -13.48
C GLN A 1086 -27.16 5.92 -13.48
N PRO A 1087 -27.31 5.12 -14.56
CA PRO A 1087 -26.60 5.18 -15.85
C PRO A 1087 -26.88 6.43 -16.70
N GLY A 1088 -27.91 7.20 -16.35
CA GLY A 1088 -28.33 8.39 -17.09
C GLY A 1088 -29.32 8.06 -18.20
N SER A 1089 -30.20 9.03 -18.49
CA SER A 1089 -31.43 8.83 -19.29
C SER A 1089 -31.22 8.36 -20.73
N ASN A 1090 -30.01 8.50 -21.27
CA ASN A 1090 -29.66 8.07 -22.63
C ASN A 1090 -29.33 6.58 -22.72
N CYS A 1091 -29.03 5.91 -21.60
CA CYS A 1091 -28.81 4.46 -21.54
C CYS A 1091 -30.17 3.76 -21.48
N THR A 1092 -30.63 3.21 -22.60
CA THR A 1092 -32.01 2.70 -22.77
C THR A 1092 -32.10 1.33 -23.46
N THR A 1093 -31.18 0.99 -24.36
CA THR A 1093 -31.16 -0.35 -24.99
C THR A 1093 -30.47 -1.38 -24.10
N ASP A 1094 -30.77 -2.66 -24.30
CA ASP A 1094 -30.17 -3.74 -23.50
C ASP A 1094 -28.64 -3.77 -23.64
N GLU A 1095 -28.09 -3.48 -24.82
CA GLU A 1095 -26.65 -3.41 -25.06
C GLU A 1095 -25.98 -2.23 -24.35
N GLN A 1096 -26.66 -1.07 -24.29
CA GLN A 1096 -26.20 0.10 -23.53
C GLN A 1096 -26.20 -0.18 -22.03
N ILE A 1097 -27.23 -0.90 -21.54
CA ILE A 1097 -27.36 -1.30 -20.14
C ILE A 1097 -26.26 -2.32 -19.80
N ASP A 1098 -26.04 -3.35 -20.63
CA ASP A 1098 -24.96 -4.33 -20.44
C ASP A 1098 -23.57 -3.69 -20.42
N ALA A 1099 -23.30 -2.75 -21.34
CA ALA A 1099 -22.04 -2.00 -21.36
C ALA A 1099 -21.86 -1.13 -20.11
N PHE A 1100 -22.94 -0.53 -19.58
CA PHE A 1100 -22.89 0.19 -18.31
C PHE A 1100 -22.64 -0.76 -17.13
N ILE A 1101 -23.31 -1.92 -17.06
CA ILE A 1101 -23.10 -2.90 -15.99
C ILE A 1101 -21.64 -3.39 -16.01
N ARG A 1102 -21.10 -3.80 -17.17
CA ARG A 1102 -19.68 -4.21 -17.27
C ARG A 1102 -18.73 -3.12 -16.80
N LYS A 1103 -19.01 -1.85 -17.10
CA LYS A 1103 -18.17 -0.71 -16.72
C LYS A 1103 -18.29 -0.31 -15.23
N MET A 1104 -19.48 -0.43 -14.63
CA MET A 1104 -19.83 0.26 -13.37
C MET A 1104 -20.35 -0.64 -12.24
N ALA A 1105 -20.75 -1.88 -12.51
CA ALA A 1105 -21.17 -2.82 -11.48
C ALA A 1105 -19.97 -3.29 -10.64
N ASP A 1106 -20.21 -3.69 -9.40
CA ASP A 1106 -19.18 -4.00 -8.42
C ASP A 1106 -19.58 -5.09 -7.42
N SER A 1107 -18.60 -5.64 -6.71
CA SER A 1107 -18.82 -6.63 -5.65
C SER A 1107 -19.54 -5.97 -4.45
N ALA A 1108 -20.60 -6.62 -3.97
CA ALA A 1108 -21.22 -6.31 -2.68
C ALA A 1108 -20.42 -6.88 -1.48
N TYR A 1109 -19.24 -7.44 -1.75
CA TYR A 1109 -18.25 -7.96 -0.81
C TYR A 1109 -18.72 -9.20 -0.02
N HIS A 1110 -19.39 -10.11 -0.72
CA HIS A 1110 -19.93 -11.39 -0.26
C HIS A 1110 -19.24 -12.63 -0.88
N PRO A 1111 -17.89 -12.69 -1.07
CA PRO A 1111 -17.23 -13.89 -1.57
C PRO A 1111 -17.44 -15.08 -0.62
N SER A 1112 -17.78 -16.23 -1.19
CA SER A 1112 -18.21 -17.44 -0.50
C SER A 1112 -17.93 -18.72 -1.32
N CYS A 1113 -18.28 -19.87 -0.74
CA CYS A 1113 -18.42 -21.17 -1.42
C CYS A 1113 -17.14 -21.88 -1.93
N THR A 1114 -15.95 -21.33 -1.66
CA THR A 1114 -14.63 -21.85 -2.11
C THR A 1114 -14.10 -23.10 -1.40
N CYS A 1115 -14.77 -23.56 -0.35
CA CYS A 1115 -14.51 -24.82 0.35
C CYS A 1115 -15.83 -25.58 0.55
N LYS A 1116 -16.67 -25.61 -0.49
CA LYS A 1116 -18.02 -26.20 -0.53
C LYS A 1116 -18.21 -27.40 0.42
N MET A 1117 -19.23 -27.28 1.27
CA MET A 1117 -19.78 -28.40 2.03
C MET A 1117 -20.64 -29.31 1.15
N GLY A 1118 -20.58 -30.63 1.37
CA GLY A 1118 -21.40 -31.59 0.63
C GLY A 1118 -21.33 -33.02 1.18
N SER A 1119 -21.79 -33.97 0.36
CA SER A 1119 -21.59 -35.40 0.63
C SER A 1119 -20.12 -35.77 0.45
N PRO A 1120 -19.55 -36.71 1.23
CA PRO A 1120 -18.20 -37.25 0.97
C PRO A 1120 -18.00 -37.84 -0.44
N ASP A 1121 -19.09 -38.24 -1.10
CA ASP A 1121 -19.09 -38.77 -2.47
C ASP A 1121 -19.17 -37.67 -3.57
N ASP A 1122 -19.37 -36.40 -3.21
CA ASP A 1122 -19.31 -35.27 -4.16
C ASP A 1122 -17.83 -34.94 -4.44
N PRO A 1123 -17.32 -35.11 -5.68
CA PRO A 1123 -15.91 -34.84 -6.00
C PRO A 1123 -15.53 -33.36 -5.88
N MET A 1124 -16.52 -32.45 -5.80
CA MET A 1124 -16.31 -31.02 -5.60
C MET A 1124 -16.52 -30.56 -4.15
N ALA A 1125 -16.94 -31.45 -3.25
CA ALA A 1125 -17.01 -31.13 -1.82
C ALA A 1125 -15.60 -31.12 -1.21
N VAL A 1126 -15.35 -30.10 -0.38
CA VAL A 1126 -14.11 -29.93 0.38
C VAL A 1126 -14.32 -30.33 1.83
N VAL A 1127 -15.48 -29.97 2.41
CA VAL A 1127 -15.88 -30.41 3.75
C VAL A 1127 -17.16 -31.25 3.73
N ASP A 1128 -17.29 -32.14 4.70
CA ASP A 1128 -18.54 -32.85 4.94
C ASP A 1128 -19.55 -32.00 5.71
N SER A 1129 -20.78 -32.50 5.90
CA SER A 1129 -21.82 -31.82 6.68
C SER A 1129 -21.50 -31.68 8.18
N GLN A 1130 -20.34 -32.17 8.65
CA GLN A 1130 -19.79 -31.99 9.99
C GLN A 1130 -18.57 -31.03 10.00
N THR A 1131 -18.41 -30.26 8.91
CA THR A 1131 -17.37 -29.25 8.67
C THR A 1131 -15.93 -29.80 8.65
N ARG A 1132 -15.75 -31.13 8.53
CA ARG A 1132 -14.43 -31.78 8.46
C ARG A 1132 -13.93 -31.80 7.03
N VAL A 1133 -12.64 -31.53 6.82
CA VAL A 1133 -12.02 -31.64 5.49
C VAL A 1133 -12.04 -33.10 5.05
N ILE A 1134 -12.64 -33.38 3.89
CA ILE A 1134 -12.83 -34.74 3.41
C ILE A 1134 -11.47 -35.36 3.07
N GLY A 1135 -11.17 -36.53 3.66
CA GLY A 1135 -9.92 -37.25 3.48
C GLY A 1135 -8.83 -36.91 4.52
N VAL A 1136 -9.06 -35.95 5.41
CA VAL A 1136 -8.07 -35.45 6.40
C VAL A 1136 -8.64 -35.49 7.81
N GLU A 1137 -7.87 -36.00 8.76
CA GLU A 1137 -8.22 -36.03 10.18
C GLU A 1137 -7.75 -34.76 10.91
N GLY A 1138 -8.48 -34.33 11.94
CA GLY A 1138 -8.07 -33.21 12.79
C GLY A 1138 -8.11 -31.84 12.11
N LEU A 1139 -8.77 -31.71 10.95
CA LEU A 1139 -8.85 -30.46 10.19
C LEU A 1139 -10.30 -30.12 9.82
N ARG A 1140 -10.68 -28.86 10.05
CA ARG A 1140 -12.00 -28.31 9.71
C ARG A 1140 -11.89 -26.95 9.03
N VAL A 1141 -12.91 -26.60 8.26
CA VAL A 1141 -13.13 -25.23 7.77
C VAL A 1141 -14.49 -24.77 8.26
N VAL A 1142 -14.54 -23.56 8.83
CA VAL A 1142 -15.75 -22.95 9.39
C VAL A 1142 -15.69 -21.45 9.13
N ASP A 1143 -16.18 -21.06 7.95
CA ASP A 1143 -16.40 -19.67 7.51
C ASP A 1143 -17.28 -19.66 6.24
N ALA A 1144 -17.43 -18.50 5.57
CA ALA A 1144 -18.24 -18.38 4.35
C ALA A 1144 -17.78 -19.23 3.15
N SER A 1145 -16.56 -19.77 3.16
CA SER A 1145 -16.08 -20.71 2.14
C SER A 1145 -16.89 -22.01 2.08
N ILE A 1146 -17.46 -22.48 3.20
CA ILE A 1146 -18.11 -23.80 3.23
C ILE A 1146 -19.55 -23.80 2.72
N MET A 1147 -20.14 -22.62 2.46
CA MET A 1147 -21.48 -22.51 1.89
C MET A 1147 -21.55 -23.30 0.56
N PRO A 1148 -22.51 -24.22 0.35
CA PRO A 1148 -22.59 -24.94 -0.92
C PRO A 1148 -22.92 -24.03 -2.12
N SER A 1149 -23.85 -23.10 -1.89
CA SER A 1149 -24.27 -22.02 -2.79
C SER A 1149 -24.52 -20.75 -1.98
N ILE A 1150 -24.35 -19.57 -2.58
CA ILE A 1150 -24.55 -18.30 -1.89
C ILE A 1150 -26.03 -18.08 -1.50
N VAL A 1151 -26.29 -17.52 -0.32
CA VAL A 1151 -27.66 -17.26 0.18
C VAL A 1151 -28.12 -15.84 -0.16
N SER A 1152 -29.43 -15.64 -0.18
CA SER A 1152 -30.05 -14.43 -0.72
C SER A 1152 -30.02 -13.24 0.24
N GLY A 1153 -28.82 -12.73 0.52
CA GLY A 1153 -28.56 -11.55 1.32
C GLY A 1153 -27.14 -11.47 1.87
N ASN A 1154 -26.92 -10.52 2.78
CA ASN A 1154 -25.58 -10.20 3.30
C ASN A 1154 -25.01 -11.33 4.20
N LEU A 1155 -23.80 -11.81 3.92
CA LEU A 1155 -23.29 -13.08 4.47
C LEU A 1155 -22.79 -13.07 5.93
N ASN A 1156 -22.77 -11.93 6.62
CA ASN A 1156 -22.24 -11.88 8.00
C ASN A 1156 -23.11 -12.67 8.99
N GLY A 1157 -24.43 -12.51 8.93
CA GLY A 1157 -25.38 -13.30 9.74
C GLY A 1157 -25.26 -14.81 9.48
N PRO A 1158 -25.35 -15.26 8.21
CA PRO A 1158 -25.13 -16.65 7.81
C PRO A 1158 -23.81 -17.23 8.30
N THR A 1159 -22.70 -16.48 8.23
CA THR A 1159 -21.38 -16.93 8.69
C THR A 1159 -21.32 -17.14 10.20
N ILE A 1160 -21.97 -16.25 10.98
CA ILE A 1160 -22.07 -16.37 12.44
C ILE A 1160 -22.94 -17.58 12.82
N MET A 1161 -24.06 -17.81 12.11
CA MET A 1161 -24.92 -18.99 12.30
C MET A 1161 -24.16 -20.29 12.02
N VAL A 1162 -23.40 -20.34 10.91
CA VAL A 1162 -22.53 -21.48 10.57
C VAL A 1162 -21.54 -21.79 11.70
N ALA A 1163 -20.90 -20.77 12.27
CA ALA A 1163 -19.97 -20.96 13.38
C ALA A 1163 -20.63 -21.39 14.69
N GLU A 1164 -21.82 -20.85 15.03
CA GLU A 1164 -22.61 -21.25 16.20
C GLU A 1164 -23.04 -22.72 16.17
N LYS A 1165 -23.38 -23.21 14.96
CA LYS A 1165 -23.77 -24.61 14.73
C LYS A 1165 -22.57 -25.54 14.63
N ALA A 1166 -21.50 -25.11 13.96
CA ALA A 1166 -20.24 -25.85 13.91
C ALA A 1166 -19.63 -26.02 15.30
N ALA A 1167 -19.75 -25.04 16.21
CA ALA A 1167 -19.28 -25.18 17.59
C ALA A 1167 -19.96 -26.34 18.33
N ASP A 1168 -21.29 -26.52 18.18
CA ASP A 1168 -21.98 -27.67 18.77
C ASP A 1168 -21.54 -29.00 18.13
N ILE A 1169 -21.31 -29.03 16.81
CA ILE A 1169 -20.77 -30.20 16.10
C ILE A 1169 -19.35 -30.56 16.59
N ILE A 1170 -18.48 -29.57 16.82
CA ILE A 1170 -17.08 -29.76 17.26
C ILE A 1170 -17.02 -30.25 18.70
N LEU A 1171 -17.92 -29.77 19.57
CA LEU A 1171 -18.03 -30.20 20.97
C LEU A 1171 -18.76 -31.54 21.14
N GLY A 1172 -19.38 -32.08 20.08
CA GLY A 1172 -20.22 -33.28 20.17
C GLY A 1172 -21.55 -33.04 20.89
N ASN A 1173 -21.99 -31.78 20.98
CA ASN A 1173 -23.28 -31.42 21.55
C ASN A 1173 -24.42 -31.97 20.68
N LYS A 1174 -25.56 -32.28 21.31
CA LYS A 1174 -26.79 -32.55 20.56
C LYS A 1174 -27.20 -31.26 19.81
N PRO A 1175 -27.45 -31.30 18.48
CA PRO A 1175 -27.95 -30.14 17.75
C PRO A 1175 -29.23 -29.58 18.37
N LEU A 1176 -29.41 -28.25 18.27
CA LEU A 1176 -30.66 -27.61 18.68
C LEU A 1176 -31.86 -28.20 17.91
N PRO A 1177 -33.04 -28.33 18.55
CA PRO A 1177 -34.23 -28.84 17.86
C PRO A 1177 -34.58 -27.98 16.64
N ALA A 1178 -34.92 -28.62 15.53
CA ALA A 1178 -35.39 -27.93 14.34
C ALA A 1178 -36.70 -27.19 14.60
N ASP A 1179 -36.84 -26.01 13.99
CA ASP A 1179 -37.92 -25.05 14.21
C ASP A 1179 -38.60 -24.75 12.87
N ASP A 1180 -39.64 -25.52 12.54
CA ASP A 1180 -40.37 -25.46 11.26
C ASP A 1180 -41.44 -24.34 11.30
N VAL A 1181 -40.96 -23.10 11.13
CA VAL A 1181 -41.78 -21.89 11.14
C VAL A 1181 -42.35 -21.61 9.74
N PRO A 1182 -43.53 -20.96 9.62
CA PRO A 1182 -44.10 -20.66 8.31
C PRO A 1182 -43.20 -19.70 7.52
N VAL A 1183 -43.18 -19.84 6.19
CA VAL A 1183 -42.46 -18.96 5.27
C VAL A 1183 -43.46 -18.42 4.25
N TRP A 1184 -43.47 -17.10 4.07
CA TRP A 1184 -44.35 -16.45 3.09
C TRP A 1184 -44.06 -16.95 1.68
N ARG A 1185 -45.11 -17.05 0.86
CA ARG A 1185 -45.03 -17.41 -0.56
C ARG A 1185 -45.95 -16.49 -1.35
N PRO A 1186 -45.58 -16.08 -2.58
CA PRO A 1186 -46.51 -15.36 -3.45
C PRO A 1186 -47.70 -16.25 -3.79
N THR A 1187 -48.91 -15.66 -3.86
CA THR A 1187 -50.16 -16.37 -4.20
C THR A 1187 -50.09 -17.10 -5.54
N SER A 1188 -49.26 -16.61 -6.47
CA SER A 1188 -48.91 -17.26 -7.72
C SER A 1188 -47.49 -16.84 -8.11
N THR A 1189 -46.68 -17.78 -8.60
CA THR A 1189 -45.37 -17.44 -9.21
C THR A 1189 -45.54 -16.89 -10.62
N ALA A 1190 -46.70 -17.05 -11.27
CA ALA A 1190 -46.94 -16.65 -12.66
C ALA A 1190 -46.93 -15.12 -12.88
N THR A 1191 -46.99 -14.32 -11.81
CA THR A 1191 -46.80 -12.87 -11.83
C THR A 1191 -45.63 -12.47 -10.92
N GLN A 1192 -45.02 -11.33 -11.23
CA GLN A 1192 -43.98 -10.70 -10.38
C GLN A 1192 -44.57 -9.95 -9.17
N ARG A 1193 -45.85 -9.60 -9.25
CA ARG A 1193 -46.64 -8.79 -8.30
C ARG A 1193 -47.99 -9.48 -8.09
#